data_AF-A0A9W4H218-F1
#
_entry.id   AF-A0A9W4H218-F1
#
_cell.length_a   1.000
_cell.length_b   1.000
_cell.length_c   1.000
_cell.angle_alpha   90.00
_cell.angle_beta   90.00
_cell.angle_gamma   90.00
#
_symmetry.space_group_name_H-M   'P 1'
#
loop_
_entity.id
_entity.type
_entity.pdbx_description
1 polymer ?
#
loop_
_entity_poly.entity_id
_entity_poly.type
_entity_poly.pdbx_seq_one_letter_code
_entity_poly.pdbx_strand_id
1 'polypeptide(L)'
;MPVNRAVPDIAVVAVAADTAVSRSLHRFLVDAGLPPVEDAGSADVAVVVISQAAVDDPGWQERVGACRGARVVPVRVDGVRSSRAPERLRPVNWVSLDPASPVTAFGTVLAAALSDPRHVRELRNLRAQAEAWTRGERSPERLIGDHRQAAEAHELLTLLREDGYIDTSGPVGDFVAASYRATGKQRRRRRRRRTVGTVFAAAMALVVAVTLPRILKTRGTDFNALVSFGDPAVSRVMPEWTSLQSASLLLRGNAHQKALARQTLASLLSLPWSLGGPVTGIGGHDATVDGLALLPGGGQAALLLRNVPDGVDSLGLYDVHEGAVRWQLRLGTGYADIAAGGDGRTVVAVGKTGTAVVDLASRTVRRFAHVESGLAVTRMTRQGDIVVGRAHQLVVGSARDGAFRTVGPHYDTLVDVQPTADGGARALVAVAPGRYRLLDAVTGAVLAGTDAPAPIIAAGAVAPDEVSAVYTGADRQLWRLAPGRAPAATGVAVPERTETVGLLRGGRVVVGGQDQPTRVVRLADGGDLGTVCGDMPQLKILAMSPYGDQVGCWGPYATTLWQAPPGPLPPDTALPAGGLRTGATANGPTAAVGADGGSVVVQSSGQHAFTLRLFTDPVAAVALSPDGSQLVAATSRGEVAVASLRMTDGVARVVASWRIPGGQPVVAVGWSGTSPLATSGDGLLWQVPSCPGCTTDQGLVARLKARLNGCWIPRQLQNVDAATRRTVDAHACRPLPRPTTPVEG
;
A
#
# COMPACT_ATOMS: atom_id res chain seq x y z
N MET A 1 -32.76 21.45 -2.04
CA MET A 1 -31.81 22.42 -1.46
C MET A 1 -31.87 22.27 0.05
N PRO A 2 -30.82 21.80 0.75
CA PRO A 2 -30.82 21.79 2.20
C PRO A 2 -30.26 23.12 2.75
N VAL A 3 -30.64 23.41 3.99
CA VAL A 3 -30.42 24.63 4.75
C VAL A 3 -28.95 25.09 4.70
N ASN A 4 -28.78 26.38 4.41
CA ASN A 4 -27.52 27.12 4.30
C ASN A 4 -26.67 26.95 5.58
N ARG A 5 -25.70 26.03 5.59
CA ARG A 5 -24.69 25.96 6.66
C ARG A 5 -23.74 27.13 6.44
N ALA A 6 -23.58 28.01 7.42
CA ALA A 6 -22.60 29.08 7.35
C ALA A 6 -21.22 28.45 7.15
N VAL A 7 -20.53 28.87 6.08
CA VAL A 7 -19.15 28.51 5.80
C VAL A 7 -18.30 29.00 6.99
N PRO A 8 -17.46 28.17 7.63
CA PRO A 8 -16.71 28.59 8.81
C PRO A 8 -15.63 29.59 8.41
N ASP A 9 -15.44 30.62 9.24
CA ASP A 9 -14.34 31.57 9.07
C ASP A 9 -13.01 30.88 9.44
N ILE A 10 -12.03 30.92 8.54
CA ILE A 10 -10.73 30.23 8.70
C ILE A 10 -9.63 31.27 8.88
N ALA A 11 -8.80 31.17 9.91
CA ALA A 11 -7.57 31.95 10.05
C ALA A 11 -6.33 31.08 9.88
N VAL A 12 -5.24 31.64 9.36
CA VAL A 12 -3.93 30.97 9.27
C VAL A 12 -2.94 31.64 10.21
N VAL A 13 -2.39 30.88 11.15
CA VAL A 13 -1.42 31.35 12.14
C VAL A 13 -0.05 30.77 11.81
N ALA A 14 0.88 31.64 11.38
CA ALA A 14 2.26 31.27 11.04
C ALA A 14 3.26 32.31 11.59
N VAL A 15 4.54 31.95 11.62
CA VAL A 15 5.65 32.91 11.85
C VAL A 15 6.18 33.46 10.52
N ALA A 16 6.91 34.57 10.59
CA ALA A 16 7.56 35.18 9.43
C ALA A 16 8.49 34.21 8.69
N ALA A 17 9.16 33.29 9.39
CA ALA A 17 10.00 32.26 8.79
C ALA A 17 9.20 31.29 7.87
N ASP A 18 7.92 31.09 8.14
CA ASP A 18 7.03 30.18 7.40
C ASP A 18 6.18 30.90 6.34
N THR A 19 6.52 32.15 6.01
CA THR A 19 5.74 33.01 5.09
C THR A 19 5.54 32.40 3.70
N ALA A 20 6.46 31.54 3.23
CA ALA A 20 6.30 30.83 1.96
C ALA A 20 5.19 29.78 2.02
N VAL A 21 5.13 28.99 3.10
CA VAL A 21 4.08 27.97 3.31
C VAL A 21 2.74 28.64 3.59
N SER A 22 2.73 29.67 4.45
CA SER A 22 1.54 30.45 4.77
C SER A 22 0.91 31.08 3.52
N ARG A 23 1.70 31.71 2.64
CA ARG A 23 1.19 32.26 1.36
C ARG A 23 0.61 31.19 0.44
N SER A 24 1.25 30.04 0.34
CA SER A 24 0.75 28.91 -0.46
C SER A 24 -0.58 28.38 0.08
N LEU A 25 -0.70 28.25 1.40
CA LEU A 25 -1.93 27.82 2.07
C LEU A 25 -3.04 28.87 1.93
N HIS A 26 -2.74 30.15 2.10
CA HIS A 26 -3.69 31.25 1.88
C HIS A 26 -4.24 31.23 0.46
N ARG A 27 -3.37 31.13 -0.54
CA ARG A 27 -3.77 31.03 -1.94
C ARG A 27 -4.67 29.81 -2.17
N PHE A 28 -4.28 28.66 -1.65
CA PHE A 28 -5.08 27.43 -1.75
C PHE A 28 -6.48 27.58 -1.13
N LEU A 29 -6.60 28.20 0.05
CA LEU A 29 -7.88 28.40 0.73
C LEU A 29 -8.77 29.42 -0.01
N VAL A 30 -8.19 30.51 -0.53
CA VAL A 30 -8.89 31.46 -1.42
C VAL A 30 -9.40 30.75 -2.67
N ASP A 31 -8.55 29.94 -3.31
CA ASP A 31 -8.90 29.18 -4.51
C ASP A 31 -9.97 28.10 -4.24
N ALA A 32 -10.07 27.63 -2.99
CA ALA A 32 -11.10 26.71 -2.51
C ALA A 32 -12.43 27.41 -2.12
N GLY A 33 -12.51 28.74 -2.25
CA GLY A 33 -13.70 29.53 -1.90
C GLY A 33 -13.83 29.83 -0.41
N LEU A 34 -12.75 29.68 0.36
CA LEU A 34 -12.67 29.90 1.81
C LEU A 34 -11.57 30.93 2.12
N PRO A 35 -11.75 32.23 1.79
CA PRO A 35 -10.72 33.24 2.01
C PRO A 35 -10.42 33.34 3.51
N PRO A 36 -9.14 33.20 3.94
CA PRO A 36 -8.84 33.25 5.35
C PRO A 36 -9.04 34.65 5.95
N VAL A 37 -9.58 34.73 7.16
CA VAL A 37 -9.71 35.96 7.95
C VAL A 37 -8.39 36.28 8.66
N GLU A 38 -8.10 37.57 8.82
CA GLU A 38 -6.85 38.03 9.45
C GLU A 38 -6.85 37.83 10.97
N ASP A 39 -8.00 37.94 11.62
CA ASP A 39 -8.13 37.76 13.07
C ASP A 39 -8.40 36.29 13.44
N ALA A 40 -7.38 35.64 13.98
CA ALA A 40 -7.47 34.26 14.44
C ALA A 40 -8.27 34.08 15.75
N GLY A 41 -8.53 35.18 16.49
CA GLY A 41 -9.33 35.17 17.72
C GLY A 41 -10.83 35.05 17.47
N SER A 42 -11.32 35.54 16.33
CA SER A 42 -12.72 35.51 15.92
C SER A 42 -13.07 34.39 14.94
N ALA A 43 -12.07 33.67 14.42
CA ALA A 43 -12.28 32.59 13.45
C ALA A 43 -12.92 31.35 14.07
N ASP A 44 -13.77 30.66 13.29
CA ASP A 44 -14.31 29.35 13.67
C ASP A 44 -13.21 28.26 13.65
N VAL A 45 -12.25 28.40 12.73
CA VAL A 45 -11.14 27.46 12.53
C VAL A 45 -9.81 28.21 12.44
N ALA A 46 -8.81 27.81 13.22
CA ALA A 46 -7.45 28.32 13.14
C ALA A 46 -6.51 27.22 12.61
N VAL A 47 -5.99 27.40 11.40
CA VAL A 47 -4.92 26.57 10.85
C VAL A 47 -3.58 27.06 11.37
N VAL A 48 -2.90 26.25 12.18
CA VAL A 48 -1.70 26.66 12.90
C VAL A 48 -0.48 25.97 12.29
N VAL A 49 0.40 26.75 11.65
CA VAL A 49 1.66 26.26 11.07
C VAL A 49 2.70 26.10 12.18
N ILE A 50 3.28 24.90 12.28
CA ILE A 50 4.27 24.50 13.30
C ILE A 50 5.60 24.18 12.62
N SER A 51 6.61 24.97 12.94
CA SER A 51 8.02 24.79 12.59
C SER A 51 8.92 24.97 13.82
N GLN A 52 10.21 24.64 13.72
CA GLN A 52 11.19 24.91 14.77
C GLN A 52 11.24 26.41 15.09
N ALA A 53 11.13 27.25 14.06
CA ALA A 53 11.06 28.70 14.24
C ALA A 53 9.75 29.14 14.92
N ALA A 54 8.63 28.48 14.63
CA ALA A 54 7.33 28.81 15.23
C ALA A 54 7.27 28.50 16.72
N VAL A 55 7.77 27.33 17.15
CA VAL A 55 7.73 26.95 18.58
C VAL A 55 8.62 27.81 19.45
N ASP A 56 9.63 28.47 18.86
CA ASP A 56 10.58 29.35 19.55
C ASP A 56 10.19 30.84 19.46
N ASP A 57 9.10 31.19 18.76
CA ASP A 57 8.60 32.56 18.60
C ASP A 57 7.51 32.89 19.65
N PRO A 58 7.77 33.84 20.58
CA PRO A 58 6.80 34.19 21.63
C PRO A 58 5.50 34.79 21.08
N GLY A 59 5.57 35.56 19.99
CA GLY A 59 4.40 36.20 19.38
C GLY A 59 3.48 35.19 18.69
N TRP A 60 4.03 34.12 18.12
CA TRP A 60 3.25 33.00 17.59
C TRP A 60 2.56 32.23 18.71
N GLN A 61 3.25 31.98 19.84
CA GLN A 61 2.65 31.32 20.99
C GLN A 61 1.46 32.12 21.55
N GLU A 62 1.59 33.46 21.60
CA GLU A 62 0.50 34.35 22.00
C GLU A 62 -0.69 34.28 21.03
N ARG A 63 -0.45 34.32 19.71
CA ARG A 63 -1.51 34.18 18.69
C ARG A 63 -2.22 32.83 18.75
N VAL A 64 -1.49 31.73 18.94
CA VAL A 64 -2.08 30.39 19.17
C VAL A 64 -2.88 30.35 20.47
N GLY A 65 -2.40 31.07 21.49
CA GLY A 65 -3.06 31.27 22.77
C GLY A 65 -4.35 32.08 22.67
N ALA A 66 -4.44 33.04 21.74
CA ALA A 66 -5.62 33.88 21.48
C ALA A 66 -6.75 33.14 20.77
N CYS A 67 -6.45 32.07 20.02
CA CYS A 67 -7.43 31.24 19.31
C CYS A 67 -8.33 30.39 20.25
N ARG A 68 -8.58 30.75 21.52
CA ARG A 68 -9.22 29.86 22.53
C ARG A 68 -10.61 29.37 22.14
N GLY A 69 -11.37 30.20 21.42
CA GLY A 69 -12.69 29.86 20.87
C GLY A 69 -12.63 29.10 19.54
N ALA A 70 -11.55 29.26 18.77
CA ALA A 70 -11.38 28.67 17.45
C ALA A 70 -10.98 27.19 17.53
N ARG A 71 -11.44 26.41 16.55
CA ARG A 71 -11.03 25.02 16.36
C ARG A 71 -9.66 24.96 15.68
N VAL A 72 -8.70 24.26 16.26
CA VAL A 72 -7.32 24.27 15.75
C VAL A 72 -7.04 23.11 14.81
N VAL A 73 -6.43 23.40 13.66
CA VAL A 73 -5.89 22.41 12.70
C VAL A 73 -4.37 22.61 12.63
N PRO A 74 -3.56 21.80 13.34
CA PRO A 74 -2.12 21.96 13.37
C PRO A 74 -1.47 21.39 12.09
N VAL A 75 -0.56 22.15 11.48
CA VAL A 75 0.16 21.79 10.25
C VAL A 75 1.66 21.87 10.51
N ARG A 76 2.32 20.71 10.58
CA ARG A 76 3.77 20.62 10.79
C ARG A 76 4.52 20.72 9.48
N VAL A 77 5.48 21.63 9.38
CA VAL A 77 6.28 21.87 8.17
C VAL A 77 7.70 21.30 8.22
N ASP A 78 8.18 20.90 9.39
CA ASP A 78 9.53 20.34 9.59
C ASP A 78 9.56 19.23 10.67
N GLY A 79 10.75 18.88 11.17
CA GLY A 79 10.96 17.82 12.15
C GLY A 79 10.56 18.13 13.60
N VAL A 80 9.77 19.18 13.88
CA VAL A 80 9.34 19.49 15.26
C VAL A 80 8.64 18.30 15.93
N ARG A 81 9.10 18.00 17.15
CA ARG A 81 8.49 17.01 18.04
C ARG A 81 7.29 17.60 18.76
N SER A 82 6.24 16.80 18.96
CA SER A 82 5.02 17.21 19.68
C SER A 82 5.29 17.76 21.08
N SER A 83 6.33 17.29 21.75
CA SER A 83 6.74 17.77 23.08
C SER A 83 7.15 19.26 23.11
N ARG A 84 7.60 19.84 21.98
CA ARG A 84 8.01 21.25 21.91
C ARG A 84 6.86 22.21 21.59
N ALA A 85 5.73 21.72 21.10
CA ALA A 85 4.59 22.59 20.81
C ALA A 85 3.85 23.04 22.09
N PRO A 86 3.05 24.12 22.03
CA PRO A 86 2.15 24.52 23.11
C PRO A 86 1.24 23.37 23.55
N GLU A 87 0.94 23.28 24.86
CA GLU A 87 0.17 22.19 25.47
C GLU A 87 -1.15 21.91 24.73
N ARG A 88 -1.79 22.94 24.20
CA ARG A 88 -3.04 22.85 23.43
C ARG A 88 -2.91 22.13 22.09
N LEU A 89 -1.73 22.15 21.45
CA LEU A 89 -1.49 21.51 20.16
C LEU A 89 -1.02 20.06 20.31
N ARG A 90 -0.41 19.70 21.45
CA ARG A 90 0.14 18.35 21.69
C ARG A 90 -0.89 17.21 21.56
N PRO A 91 -2.14 17.33 22.06
CA PRO A 91 -3.12 16.25 21.98
C PRO A 91 -3.87 16.18 20.64
N VAL A 92 -3.57 17.08 19.69
CA VAL A 92 -4.23 17.14 18.39
C VAL A 92 -3.36 16.44 17.34
N ASN A 93 -3.96 15.69 16.42
CA ASN A 93 -3.23 15.15 15.27
C ASN A 93 -2.75 16.27 14.35
N TRP A 94 -1.47 16.22 13.97
CA TRP A 94 -0.85 17.21 13.12
C TRP A 94 -0.87 16.75 11.67
N VAL A 95 -1.34 17.61 10.77
CA VAL A 95 -1.13 17.43 9.33
C VAL A 95 0.35 17.64 9.06
N SER A 96 1.03 16.64 8.49
CA SER A 96 2.44 16.80 8.11
C SER A 96 2.54 17.30 6.67
N LEU A 97 3.28 18.38 6.47
CA LEU A 97 3.55 18.93 5.15
C LEU A 97 4.86 18.33 4.63
N ASP A 98 4.79 17.62 3.51
CA ASP A 98 5.96 17.15 2.78
C ASP A 98 6.43 18.27 1.82
N PRO A 99 7.66 18.79 1.96
CA PRO A 99 8.19 19.80 1.03
C PRO A 99 8.21 19.32 -0.43
N ALA A 100 8.30 18.01 -0.66
CA ALA A 100 8.32 17.42 -2.00
C ALA A 100 6.91 17.33 -2.64
N SER A 101 5.83 17.40 -1.85
CA SER A 101 4.45 17.41 -2.36
C SER A 101 3.47 18.14 -1.40
N PRO A 102 3.50 19.49 -1.37
CA PRO A 102 2.68 20.30 -0.44
C PRO A 102 1.16 20.19 -0.69
N VAL A 103 0.80 19.88 -1.94
CA VAL A 103 -0.56 19.82 -2.47
C VAL A 103 -1.44 18.80 -1.74
N THR A 104 -0.86 17.65 -1.36
CA THR A 104 -1.60 16.59 -0.68
C THR A 104 -1.99 17.00 0.73
N ALA A 105 -1.09 17.69 1.45
CA ALA A 105 -1.33 18.18 2.81
C ALA A 105 -2.39 19.29 2.87
N PHE A 106 -2.47 20.16 1.85
CA PHE A 106 -3.49 21.23 1.81
C PHE A 106 -4.91 20.69 1.63
N GLY A 107 -5.08 19.60 0.87
CA GLY A 107 -6.36 18.88 0.81
C GLY A 107 -6.80 18.34 2.19
N THR A 108 -5.86 17.86 3.01
CA THR A 108 -6.11 17.45 4.40
C THR A 108 -6.59 18.60 5.27
N VAL A 109 -5.93 19.76 5.13
CA VAL A 109 -6.27 20.96 5.90
C VAL A 109 -7.69 21.40 5.59
N LEU A 110 -8.09 21.40 4.32
CA LEU A 110 -9.44 21.74 3.89
C LEU A 110 -10.50 20.76 4.45
N ALA A 111 -10.25 19.45 4.34
CA ALA A 111 -11.15 18.44 4.88
C ALA A 111 -11.29 18.54 6.41
N ALA A 112 -10.17 18.77 7.11
CA ALA A 112 -10.19 19.01 8.54
C ALA A 112 -10.98 20.29 8.87
N ALA A 113 -10.77 21.38 8.13
CA ALA A 113 -11.44 22.68 8.33
C ALA A 113 -12.97 22.66 8.11
N LEU A 114 -13.50 21.67 7.39
CA LEU A 114 -14.93 21.56 7.11
C LEU A 114 -15.69 20.52 7.96
N SER A 115 -14.99 19.75 8.80
CA SER A 115 -15.58 18.67 9.62
C SER A 115 -16.04 19.09 11.05
N ASP A 116 -17.13 18.49 11.57
CA ASP A 116 -17.63 18.70 12.95
C ASP A 116 -17.21 17.55 13.91
N PRO A 117 -16.34 17.80 14.91
CA PRO A 117 -15.85 16.78 15.84
C PRO A 117 -16.90 16.17 16.79
N ARG A 118 -18.05 16.82 17.02
CA ARG A 118 -19.10 16.30 17.92
C ARG A 118 -19.78 15.09 17.29
N HIS A 119 -20.15 15.20 16.03
CA HIS A 119 -20.82 14.13 15.28
C HIS A 119 -19.92 12.89 15.10
N VAL A 120 -18.61 13.09 14.95
CA VAL A 120 -17.64 11.98 14.81
C VAL A 120 -17.49 11.17 16.11
N ARG A 121 -17.54 11.82 17.28
CA ARG A 121 -17.48 11.14 18.60
C ARG A 121 -18.73 10.32 18.86
N GLU A 122 -19.90 10.91 18.63
CA GLU A 122 -21.17 10.24 18.85
C GLU A 122 -21.33 9.04 17.90
N LEU A 123 -20.92 9.17 16.63
CA LEU A 123 -20.91 8.06 15.70
C LEU A 123 -19.99 6.90 16.14
N ARG A 124 -18.80 7.20 16.67
CA ARG A 124 -17.89 6.16 17.19
C ARG A 124 -18.50 5.41 18.38
N ASN A 125 -19.12 6.13 19.31
CA ASN A 125 -19.78 5.53 20.46
C ASN A 125 -20.95 4.63 20.02
N LEU A 126 -21.74 5.09 19.06
CA LEU A 126 -22.81 4.29 18.45
C LEU A 126 -22.26 3.05 17.73
N ARG A 127 -21.08 3.17 17.11
CA ARG A 127 -20.41 2.04 16.45
C ARG A 127 -19.92 0.97 17.42
N ALA A 128 -19.27 1.37 18.50
CA ALA A 128 -18.84 0.43 19.55
C ALA A 128 -20.03 -0.32 20.17
N GLN A 129 -21.14 0.38 20.42
CA GLN A 129 -22.38 -0.21 20.91
C GLN A 129 -23.01 -1.17 19.89
N ALA A 130 -23.04 -0.79 18.62
CA ALA A 130 -23.55 -1.63 17.53
C ALA A 130 -22.69 -2.90 17.31
N GLU A 131 -21.38 -2.81 17.44
CA GLU A 131 -20.45 -3.95 17.38
C GLU A 131 -20.61 -4.87 18.59
N ALA A 132 -20.80 -4.32 19.79
CA ALA A 132 -21.12 -5.11 20.99
C ALA A 132 -22.50 -5.79 20.88
N TRP A 133 -23.49 -5.11 20.29
CA TRP A 133 -24.80 -5.69 19.99
C TRP A 133 -24.69 -6.82 18.96
N THR A 134 -23.91 -6.62 17.88
CA THR A 134 -23.72 -7.62 16.83
C THR A 134 -22.97 -8.86 17.33
N ARG A 135 -21.90 -8.69 18.12
CA ARG A 135 -21.17 -9.82 18.76
C ARG A 135 -22.01 -10.57 19.79
N GLY A 136 -23.04 -9.95 20.35
CA GLY A 136 -24.00 -10.59 21.24
C GLY A 136 -25.23 -11.12 20.52
N GLU A 137 -25.09 -11.55 19.26
CA GLU A 137 -26.17 -12.09 18.43
C GLU A 137 -27.40 -11.17 18.33
N ARG A 138 -27.17 -9.85 18.39
CA ARG A 138 -28.22 -8.81 18.34
C ARG A 138 -29.25 -8.89 19.48
N SER A 139 -28.81 -9.32 20.67
CA SER A 139 -29.67 -9.40 21.88
C SER A 139 -30.37 -8.07 22.21
N PRO A 140 -31.69 -8.07 22.53
CA PRO A 140 -32.44 -6.88 22.92
C PRO A 140 -31.89 -6.14 24.15
N GLU A 141 -31.14 -6.83 25.01
CA GLU A 141 -30.60 -6.30 26.27
C GLU A 141 -29.45 -5.31 26.06
N ARG A 142 -28.83 -5.32 24.88
CA ARG A 142 -27.72 -4.43 24.52
C ARG A 142 -28.15 -3.20 23.72
N LEU A 143 -29.46 -3.05 23.45
CA LEU A 143 -30.01 -1.85 22.80
C LEU A 143 -29.96 -0.65 23.74
N ILE A 144 -29.96 0.57 23.18
CA ILE A 144 -30.05 1.80 23.98
C ILE A 144 -31.39 1.75 24.73
N GLY A 145 -31.34 1.66 26.06
CA GLY A 145 -32.53 1.51 26.91
C GLY A 145 -33.32 2.81 27.14
N ASP A 146 -32.66 3.96 26.96
CA ASP A 146 -33.29 5.27 27.09
C ASP A 146 -33.83 5.77 25.74
N HIS A 147 -35.09 6.20 25.72
CA HIS A 147 -35.75 6.62 24.49
C HIS A 147 -35.24 7.96 23.95
N ARG A 148 -34.83 8.87 24.84
CA ARG A 148 -34.32 10.18 24.45
C ARG A 148 -32.96 10.02 23.79
N GLN A 149 -32.08 9.22 24.39
CA GLN A 149 -30.78 8.87 23.80
C GLN A 149 -30.92 8.12 22.47
N ALA A 150 -31.89 7.20 22.36
CA ALA A 150 -32.17 6.52 21.10
C ALA A 150 -32.74 7.45 20.01
N ALA A 151 -33.47 8.51 20.39
CA ALA A 151 -33.99 9.52 19.47
C ALA A 151 -32.88 10.47 18.99
N GLU A 152 -32.04 10.95 19.90
CA GLU A 152 -30.87 11.80 19.61
C GLU A 152 -29.89 11.08 18.67
N ALA A 153 -29.62 9.79 18.92
CA ALA A 153 -28.81 8.97 18.02
C ALA A 153 -29.45 8.78 16.63
N HIS A 154 -30.77 8.69 16.56
CA HIS A 154 -31.50 8.52 15.29
C HIS A 154 -31.50 9.80 14.46
N GLU A 155 -31.64 10.96 15.11
CA GLU A 155 -31.57 12.28 14.50
C GLU A 155 -30.16 12.57 13.97
N LEU A 156 -29.12 12.28 14.76
CA LEU A 156 -27.71 12.37 14.34
C LEU A 156 -27.43 11.56 13.07
N LEU A 157 -27.88 10.30 13.01
CA LEU A 157 -27.67 9.47 11.82
C LEU A 157 -28.47 9.94 10.61
N THR A 158 -29.54 10.71 10.81
CA THR A 158 -30.33 11.31 9.73
C THR A 158 -29.59 12.52 9.16
N LEU A 159 -29.10 13.42 10.02
CA LEU A 159 -28.26 14.56 9.64
C LEU A 159 -26.99 14.12 8.90
N LEU A 160 -26.29 13.12 9.42
CA LEU A 160 -25.07 12.58 8.78
C LEU A 160 -25.33 11.90 7.43
N ARG A 161 -26.53 11.34 7.21
CA ARG A 161 -26.92 10.72 5.94
C ARG A 161 -27.17 11.77 4.85
N GLU A 162 -27.67 12.94 5.24
CA GLU A 162 -27.93 14.07 4.34
C GLU A 162 -26.62 14.78 3.95
N ASP A 163 -25.62 14.82 4.84
CA ASP A 163 -24.30 15.44 4.59
C ASP A 163 -23.40 14.63 3.63
N GLY A 164 -23.68 13.34 3.39
CA GLY A 164 -23.04 12.53 2.33
C GLY A 164 -21.57 12.11 2.54
N TYR A 165 -20.91 12.57 3.62
CA TYR A 165 -19.50 12.25 3.92
C TYR A 165 -19.29 11.01 4.81
N ILE A 166 -20.35 10.46 5.43
CA ILE A 166 -20.27 9.38 6.43
C ILE A 166 -21.40 8.35 6.20
N ASP A 167 -21.06 7.06 6.12
CA ASP A 167 -22.07 5.98 6.07
C ASP A 167 -22.81 5.85 7.41
N THR A 168 -24.13 5.97 7.35
CA THR A 168 -25.01 5.66 8.48
C THR A 168 -25.85 4.41 8.23
N SER A 169 -25.59 3.68 7.15
CA SER A 169 -26.15 2.36 6.85
C SER A 169 -25.27 1.22 7.41
N GLY A 170 -25.87 0.04 7.65
CA GLY A 170 -25.19 -1.10 8.28
C GLY A 170 -25.40 -1.22 9.80
N PRO A 171 -24.51 -1.91 10.55
CA PRO A 171 -24.76 -2.31 11.94
C PRO A 171 -25.13 -1.17 12.89
N VAL A 172 -24.57 0.02 12.67
CA VAL A 172 -24.85 1.23 13.47
C VAL A 172 -26.26 1.77 13.21
N GLY A 173 -26.64 1.87 11.94
CA GLY A 173 -28.00 2.25 11.54
C GLY A 173 -29.04 1.25 12.02
N ASP A 174 -28.75 -0.05 11.88
CA ASP A 174 -29.61 -1.14 12.36
C ASP A 174 -29.78 -1.11 13.87
N PHE A 175 -28.69 -0.92 14.62
CA PHE A 175 -28.66 -0.80 16.08
C PHE A 175 -29.48 0.38 16.58
N VAL A 176 -29.29 1.57 15.99
CA VAL A 176 -30.01 2.79 16.39
C VAL A 176 -31.49 2.67 16.02
N ALA A 177 -31.82 2.16 14.83
CA ALA A 177 -33.21 1.94 14.44
C ALA A 177 -33.90 0.87 15.31
N ALA A 178 -33.20 -0.21 15.67
CA ALA A 178 -33.70 -1.22 16.60
C ALA A 178 -33.91 -0.64 18.01
N SER A 179 -32.96 0.15 18.52
CA SER A 179 -33.04 0.82 19.83
C SER A 179 -34.19 1.83 19.88
N TYR A 180 -34.36 2.64 18.84
CA TYR A 180 -35.44 3.62 18.73
C TYR A 180 -36.82 2.94 18.69
N ARG A 181 -36.96 1.84 17.94
CA ARG A 181 -38.19 1.03 17.89
C ARG A 181 -38.49 0.32 19.21
N ALA A 182 -37.48 -0.24 19.87
CA ALA A 182 -37.63 -0.98 21.14
C ALA A 182 -38.09 -0.05 22.26
N THR A 183 -37.39 1.08 22.45
CA THR A 183 -37.74 2.09 23.46
C THR A 183 -39.08 2.76 23.17
N GLY A 184 -39.42 3.00 21.89
CA GLY A 184 -40.73 3.51 21.47
C GLY A 184 -41.89 2.58 21.84
N LYS A 185 -41.73 1.26 21.66
CA LYS A 185 -42.72 0.25 22.11
C LYS A 185 -42.84 0.22 23.64
N GLN A 186 -41.72 0.29 24.36
CA GLN A 186 -41.69 0.28 25.83
C GLN A 186 -42.32 1.55 26.44
N ARG A 187 -42.11 2.72 25.83
CA ARG A 187 -42.75 4.00 26.21
C ARG A 187 -44.26 3.98 25.97
N ARG A 188 -44.72 3.40 24.85
CA ARG A 188 -46.16 3.20 24.57
C ARG A 188 -46.81 2.22 25.56
N ARG A 189 -46.11 1.14 25.93
CA ARG A 189 -46.55 0.19 26.98
C ARG A 189 -46.58 0.81 28.38
N ARG A 190 -45.57 1.62 28.75
CA ARG A 190 -45.54 2.37 30.03
C ARG A 190 -46.59 3.47 30.08
N ARG A 191 -46.90 4.16 28.96
CA ARG A 191 -48.03 5.09 28.86
C ARG A 191 -49.38 4.37 29.00
N ARG A 192 -49.55 3.19 28.40
CA ARG A 192 -50.75 2.34 28.60
C ARG A 192 -50.87 1.78 30.02
N ARG A 193 -49.75 1.50 30.71
CA ARG A 193 -49.73 1.04 32.11
C ARG A 193 -49.81 2.18 33.14
N ARG A 194 -49.70 3.45 32.72
CA ARG A 194 -49.95 4.62 33.59
C ARG A 194 -51.44 5.01 33.66
N THR A 195 -52.30 4.34 32.90
CA THR A 195 -53.77 4.42 33.05
C THR A 195 -54.32 3.38 34.04
N VAL A 196 -53.49 2.49 34.59
CA VAL A 196 -53.89 1.51 35.62
C VAL A 196 -52.76 1.34 36.63
N GLY A 197 -52.96 1.85 37.85
CA GLY A 197 -52.19 1.44 39.03
C GLY A 197 -51.12 2.42 39.53
N THR A 198 -51.58 3.55 40.08
CA THR A 198 -50.99 4.16 41.29
C THR A 198 -50.90 3.07 42.38
N VAL A 199 -49.74 2.81 43.02
CA VAL A 199 -49.47 3.31 44.39
C VAL A 199 -48.00 3.07 44.84
N PHE A 200 -47.15 2.31 44.14
CA PHE A 200 -45.90 1.81 44.74
C PHE A 200 -44.60 2.62 44.53
N ALA A 201 -44.62 3.76 43.83
CA ALA A 201 -43.39 4.44 43.39
C ALA A 201 -42.89 5.58 44.31
N ALA A 202 -43.57 5.88 45.42
CA ALA A 202 -43.15 6.95 46.33
C ALA A 202 -42.02 6.52 47.29
N ALA A 203 -41.86 5.22 47.56
CA ALA A 203 -40.86 4.73 48.51
C ALA A 203 -39.45 4.55 47.92
N MET A 204 -39.33 4.34 46.61
CA MET A 204 -38.03 4.02 45.98
C MET A 204 -37.26 5.25 45.48
N ALA A 205 -37.89 6.42 45.48
CA ALA A 205 -37.28 7.69 45.10
C ALA A 205 -36.41 8.31 46.22
N LEU A 206 -36.52 7.82 47.47
CA LEU A 206 -35.77 8.37 48.59
C LEU A 206 -34.38 7.74 48.80
N VAL A 207 -34.13 6.54 48.26
CA VAL A 207 -32.89 5.77 48.51
C VAL A 207 -31.77 6.08 47.49
N VAL A 208 -32.12 6.53 46.29
CA VAL A 208 -31.14 6.82 45.22
C VAL A 208 -30.64 8.27 45.27
N ALA A 209 -31.35 9.18 45.94
CA ALA A 209 -30.95 10.58 46.07
C ALA A 209 -29.84 10.83 47.12
N VAL A 210 -29.54 9.85 47.97
CA VAL A 210 -28.55 9.98 49.06
C VAL A 210 -27.24 9.23 48.77
N THR A 211 -27.22 8.36 47.76
CA THR A 211 -26.05 7.51 47.42
C THR A 211 -25.35 7.96 46.13
N LEU A 212 -25.33 9.27 45.89
CA LEU A 212 -24.67 9.89 44.74
C LEU A 212 -23.61 10.91 45.20
N PRO A 213 -22.62 10.55 46.05
CA PRO A 213 -21.25 10.96 45.68
C PRO A 213 -20.15 10.13 46.38
N ARG A 214 -19.58 9.12 45.71
CA ARG A 214 -18.24 8.55 45.96
C ARG A 214 -18.03 7.40 44.97
N ILE A 215 -16.87 7.37 44.29
CA ILE A 215 -16.46 6.45 43.20
C ILE A 215 -16.94 6.95 41.81
N LEU A 216 -16.17 7.54 40.89
CA LEU A 216 -14.74 7.73 40.70
C LEU A 216 -14.51 8.99 39.85
N LYS A 217 -13.51 9.78 40.24
CA LYS A 217 -12.94 10.88 39.47
C LYS A 217 -11.51 10.47 39.13
N THR A 218 -11.19 10.26 37.85
CA THR A 218 -9.80 10.21 37.35
C THR A 218 -9.76 10.67 35.90
N ARG A 219 -8.80 11.56 35.62
CA ARG A 219 -8.46 12.15 34.33
C ARG A 219 -7.88 11.09 33.37
N GLY A 220 -8.04 11.33 32.07
CA GLY A 220 -7.26 10.73 30.96
C GLY A 220 -7.95 11.00 29.63
N THR A 221 -7.58 12.04 28.87
CA THR A 221 -6.63 11.97 27.73
C THR A 221 -6.95 10.82 26.77
N ASP A 222 -7.60 11.12 25.65
CA ASP A 222 -6.94 11.28 24.34
C ASP A 222 -7.95 11.24 23.18
N PHE A 223 -7.92 12.32 22.42
CA PHE A 223 -8.70 12.55 21.20
C PHE A 223 -8.03 11.83 20.04
N ASN A 224 -8.81 11.29 19.07
CA ASN A 224 -8.46 11.25 17.63
C ASN A 224 -9.44 10.37 16.83
N ALA A 225 -9.98 10.90 15.73
CA ALA A 225 -9.65 10.46 14.37
C ALA A 225 -10.40 11.36 13.37
N LEU A 226 -9.65 12.05 12.50
CA LEU A 226 -10.17 12.75 11.34
C LEU A 226 -9.64 12.12 10.06
N VAL A 227 -10.46 12.29 9.03
CA VAL A 227 -10.53 11.60 7.76
C VAL A 227 -9.33 11.92 6.86
N SER A 228 -8.64 10.85 6.52
CA SER A 228 -7.96 10.48 5.26
C SER A 228 -8.23 11.32 4.00
N PHE A 229 -7.75 12.55 3.96
CA PHE A 229 -7.23 13.12 2.71
C PHE A 229 -5.80 13.55 3.02
N GLY A 230 -4.80 13.05 2.29
CA GLY A 230 -3.47 13.63 2.23
C GLY A 230 -2.55 13.62 3.45
N ASP A 231 -2.82 12.79 4.46
CA ASP A 231 -1.76 12.44 5.42
C ASP A 231 -0.61 11.78 4.63
N PRO A 232 0.64 12.30 4.66
CA PRO A 232 1.78 11.67 3.99
C PRO A 232 2.01 10.23 4.45
N ALA A 233 1.52 9.83 5.63
CA ALA A 233 1.47 8.43 6.03
C ALA A 233 0.40 7.66 5.26
N VAL A 234 -0.84 8.18 5.13
CA VAL A 234 -1.92 7.50 4.39
C VAL A 234 -1.66 7.47 2.87
N SER A 235 -1.10 8.53 2.27
CA SER A 235 -0.72 8.55 0.86
C SER A 235 0.43 7.60 0.53
N ARG A 236 1.31 7.33 1.51
CA ARG A 236 2.33 6.26 1.42
C ARG A 236 1.77 4.87 1.70
N VAL A 237 0.68 4.77 2.47
CA VAL A 237 0.06 3.49 2.85
C VAL A 237 -0.95 3.01 1.80
N MET A 238 -1.64 3.90 1.07
CA MET A 238 -2.61 3.56 0.00
C MET A 238 -2.64 4.60 -1.14
N PRO A 239 -1.58 4.70 -1.96
CA PRO A 239 -1.53 5.63 -3.09
C PRO A 239 -2.65 5.39 -4.13
N GLU A 240 -3.08 4.14 -4.32
CA GLU A 240 -4.17 3.75 -5.21
C GLU A 240 -5.52 4.39 -4.80
N TRP A 241 -5.85 4.39 -3.51
CA TRP A 241 -7.10 4.93 -3.01
C TRP A 241 -7.13 6.47 -3.14
N THR A 242 -6.02 7.12 -2.78
CA THR A 242 -5.90 8.59 -2.91
C THR A 242 -5.97 9.02 -4.39
N SER A 243 -5.42 8.22 -5.29
CA SER A 243 -5.52 8.45 -6.73
C SER A 243 -6.95 8.32 -7.23
N LEU A 244 -7.71 7.32 -6.73
CA LEU A 244 -9.12 7.15 -7.06
C LEU A 244 -9.97 8.37 -6.64
N GLN A 245 -9.72 8.94 -5.46
CA GLN A 245 -10.39 10.18 -5.02
C GLN A 245 -9.98 11.38 -5.89
N SER A 246 -8.69 11.51 -6.20
CA SER A 246 -8.17 12.58 -7.06
C SER A 246 -8.77 12.54 -8.46
N ALA A 247 -9.08 11.36 -8.99
CA ALA A 247 -9.77 11.20 -10.26
C ALA A 247 -11.19 11.81 -10.25
N SER A 248 -11.92 11.70 -9.14
CA SER A 248 -13.25 12.33 -9.03
C SER A 248 -13.13 13.85 -9.13
N LEU A 249 -12.12 14.45 -8.48
CA LEU A 249 -11.81 15.87 -8.59
C LEU A 249 -11.37 16.26 -10.02
N LEU A 250 -10.57 15.44 -10.69
CA LEU A 250 -10.15 15.68 -12.07
C LEU A 250 -11.34 15.71 -13.03
N LEU A 251 -12.29 14.79 -12.86
CA LEU A 251 -13.43 14.64 -13.76
C LEU A 251 -14.53 15.68 -13.49
N ARG A 252 -14.77 16.03 -12.22
CA ARG A 252 -15.95 16.80 -11.80
C ARG A 252 -15.66 18.10 -11.04
N GLY A 253 -14.43 18.32 -10.63
CA GLY A 253 -14.04 19.50 -9.88
C GLY A 253 -14.03 20.78 -10.73
N ASN A 254 -13.95 21.93 -10.06
CA ASN A 254 -13.70 23.21 -10.69
C ASN A 254 -12.25 23.30 -11.24
N ALA A 255 -11.90 24.39 -11.94
CA ALA A 255 -10.59 24.53 -12.60
C ALA A 255 -9.39 24.33 -11.64
N HIS A 256 -9.48 24.84 -10.41
CA HIS A 256 -8.43 24.71 -9.38
C HIS A 256 -8.35 23.28 -8.85
N GLN A 257 -9.49 22.65 -8.55
CA GLN A 257 -9.56 21.26 -8.12
C GLN A 257 -8.98 20.31 -9.19
N LYS A 258 -9.25 20.59 -10.48
CA LYS A 258 -8.64 19.84 -11.59
C LYS A 258 -7.13 20.03 -11.65
N ALA A 259 -6.63 21.26 -11.46
CA ALA A 259 -5.19 21.53 -11.42
C ALA A 259 -4.50 20.76 -10.26
N LEU A 260 -5.10 20.79 -9.07
CA LEU A 260 -4.64 20.03 -7.90
C LEU A 260 -4.65 18.52 -8.16
N ALA A 261 -5.73 18.01 -8.75
CA ALA A 261 -5.89 16.60 -9.08
C ALA A 261 -4.85 16.12 -10.08
N ARG A 262 -4.53 16.92 -11.12
CA ARG A 262 -3.46 16.59 -12.09
C ARG A 262 -2.11 16.43 -11.40
N GLN A 263 -1.75 17.39 -10.54
CA GLN A 263 -0.48 17.35 -9.80
C GLN A 263 -0.43 16.15 -8.85
N THR A 264 -1.51 15.90 -8.12
CA THR A 264 -1.62 14.78 -7.19
C THR A 264 -1.52 13.44 -7.92
N LEU A 265 -2.27 13.27 -9.01
CA LEU A 265 -2.23 12.04 -9.81
C LEU A 265 -0.85 11.81 -10.43
N ALA A 266 -0.21 12.84 -11.00
CA ALA A 266 1.13 12.71 -11.55
C ALA A 266 2.15 12.24 -10.49
N SER A 267 2.06 12.78 -9.27
CA SER A 267 2.90 12.36 -8.14
C SER A 267 2.60 10.93 -7.70
N LEU A 268 1.34 10.59 -7.42
CA LEU A 268 0.98 9.26 -6.89
C LEU A 268 1.18 8.13 -7.90
N LEU A 269 0.95 8.39 -9.20
CA LEU A 269 1.18 7.43 -10.28
C LEU A 269 2.66 7.10 -10.50
N SER A 270 3.58 7.80 -9.83
CA SER A 270 5.01 7.48 -9.81
C SER A 270 5.42 6.58 -8.63
N LEU A 271 4.58 6.45 -7.60
CA LEU A 271 4.86 5.62 -6.42
C LEU A 271 4.65 4.13 -6.72
N PRO A 272 5.39 3.21 -6.07
CA PRO A 272 5.09 1.78 -6.13
C PRO A 272 3.73 1.51 -5.48
N TRP A 273 2.89 0.69 -6.14
CA TRP A 273 1.55 0.33 -5.66
C TRP A 273 1.49 -1.17 -5.43
N SER A 274 0.67 -1.58 -4.47
CA SER A 274 0.16 -2.94 -4.42
C SER A 274 -0.66 -3.20 -5.69
N LEU A 275 -0.52 -4.38 -6.27
CA LEU A 275 -1.40 -4.90 -7.32
C LEU A 275 -2.72 -5.41 -6.73
N GLY A 276 -2.91 -5.26 -5.42
CA GLY A 276 -4.05 -5.80 -4.68
C GLY A 276 -3.86 -7.26 -4.34
N GLY A 277 -4.91 -7.89 -3.84
CA GLY A 277 -4.90 -9.29 -3.51
C GLY A 277 -6.31 -9.86 -3.38
N PRO A 278 -6.44 -11.18 -3.22
CA PRO A 278 -7.73 -11.82 -3.07
C PRO A 278 -8.42 -11.34 -1.79
N VAL A 279 -9.63 -10.82 -1.92
CA VAL A 279 -10.47 -10.46 -0.78
C VAL A 279 -11.35 -11.65 -0.40
N THR A 280 -11.13 -12.21 0.78
CA THR A 280 -11.96 -13.27 1.35
C THR A 280 -12.99 -12.69 2.35
N GLY A 281 -14.05 -13.44 2.68
CA GLY A 281 -15.06 -12.99 3.67
C GLY A 281 -16.22 -12.14 3.12
N ILE A 282 -16.31 -11.93 1.81
CA ILE A 282 -17.46 -11.24 1.20
C ILE A 282 -18.59 -12.24 0.95
N GLY A 283 -19.81 -11.88 1.39
CA GLY A 283 -21.00 -12.71 1.18
C GLY A 283 -21.17 -13.86 2.18
N GLY A 284 -20.47 -13.81 3.33
CA GLY A 284 -20.61 -14.79 4.42
C GLY A 284 -19.82 -16.09 4.21
N HIS A 285 -18.92 -16.13 3.23
CA HIS A 285 -17.98 -17.24 3.04
C HIS A 285 -16.65 -16.92 3.71
N ASP A 286 -16.43 -17.53 4.89
CA ASP A 286 -15.19 -17.41 5.65
C ASP A 286 -14.15 -18.38 5.09
N ALA A 287 -13.27 -17.88 4.24
CA ALA A 287 -12.13 -18.63 3.72
C ALA A 287 -10.82 -17.90 4.01
N THR A 288 -9.76 -18.65 4.29
CA THR A 288 -8.40 -18.15 4.33
C THR A 288 -7.68 -18.51 3.04
N VAL A 289 -6.73 -17.68 2.63
CA VAL A 289 -5.74 -18.07 1.63
C VAL A 289 -4.68 -18.81 2.44
N ASP A 290 -4.35 -20.04 2.06
CA ASP A 290 -3.35 -20.93 2.71
C ASP A 290 -2.15 -21.26 1.79
N GLY A 291 -2.24 -20.94 0.49
CA GLY A 291 -1.09 -20.90 -0.43
C GLY A 291 -1.33 -19.97 -1.63
N LEU A 292 -0.24 -19.49 -2.24
CA LEU A 292 -0.26 -18.60 -3.42
C LEU A 292 0.87 -19.02 -4.38
N ALA A 293 0.54 -19.25 -5.64
CA ALA A 293 1.50 -19.49 -6.70
C ALA A 293 1.25 -18.56 -7.89
N LEU A 294 2.22 -17.70 -8.21
CA LEU A 294 2.15 -16.80 -9.36
C LEU A 294 2.36 -17.58 -10.66
N LEU A 295 1.44 -17.43 -11.61
CA LEU A 295 1.59 -18.04 -12.94
C LEU A 295 2.59 -17.27 -13.79
N PRO A 296 3.23 -17.92 -14.78
CA PRO A 296 4.00 -17.24 -15.82
C PRO A 296 3.22 -16.09 -16.45
N GLY A 297 3.89 -14.94 -16.64
CA GLY A 297 3.29 -13.72 -17.19
C GLY A 297 2.63 -12.78 -16.16
N GLY A 298 2.39 -13.22 -14.92
CA GLY A 298 2.00 -12.34 -13.80
C GLY A 298 0.58 -11.75 -13.85
N GLY A 299 -0.23 -12.08 -14.86
CA GLY A 299 -1.63 -11.67 -14.91
C GLY A 299 -2.57 -12.51 -14.05
N GLN A 300 -2.12 -13.71 -13.65
CA GLN A 300 -2.91 -14.68 -12.90
C GLN A 300 -2.10 -15.33 -11.78
N ALA A 301 -2.81 -15.80 -10.76
CA ALA A 301 -2.23 -16.57 -9.67
C ALA A 301 -3.16 -17.74 -9.30
N ALA A 302 -2.58 -18.84 -8.84
CA ALA A 302 -3.33 -19.90 -8.20
C ALA A 302 -3.36 -19.65 -6.68
N LEU A 303 -4.51 -19.89 -6.07
CA LEU A 303 -4.73 -19.76 -4.64
C LEU A 303 -5.13 -21.12 -4.07
N LEU A 304 -4.48 -21.51 -2.98
CA LEU A 304 -5.00 -22.55 -2.12
C LEU A 304 -5.87 -21.87 -1.07
N LEU A 305 -7.17 -22.12 -1.12
CA LEU A 305 -8.16 -21.52 -0.23
C LEU A 305 -8.66 -22.57 0.75
N ARG A 306 -8.75 -22.23 2.03
CA ARG A 306 -9.31 -23.11 3.06
C ARG A 306 -10.61 -22.53 3.60
N ASN A 307 -11.69 -23.31 3.50
CA ASN A 307 -12.96 -22.95 4.12
C ASN A 307 -12.84 -23.10 5.65
N VAL A 308 -13.04 -22.01 6.40
CA VAL A 308 -12.82 -21.98 7.86
C VAL A 308 -13.77 -22.92 8.62
N PRO A 309 -15.09 -22.97 8.34
CA PRO A 309 -16.01 -23.84 9.08
C PRO A 309 -15.76 -25.34 8.87
N ASP A 310 -15.38 -25.75 7.66
CA ASP A 310 -15.32 -27.17 7.28
C ASP A 310 -13.87 -27.71 7.14
N GLY A 311 -12.87 -26.82 7.12
CA GLY A 311 -11.47 -27.17 6.88
C GLY A 311 -11.17 -27.68 5.47
N VAL A 312 -12.10 -27.52 4.53
CA VAL A 312 -11.97 -28.00 3.14
C VAL A 312 -11.08 -27.05 2.33
N ASP A 313 -10.06 -27.62 1.71
CA ASP A 313 -9.17 -26.96 0.78
C ASP A 313 -9.76 -26.96 -0.64
N SER A 314 -9.69 -25.81 -1.31
CA SER A 314 -10.00 -25.62 -2.72
C SER A 314 -8.85 -24.93 -3.45
N LEU A 315 -8.70 -25.23 -4.74
CA LEU A 315 -7.83 -24.47 -5.64
C LEU A 315 -8.67 -23.40 -6.35
N GLY A 316 -8.25 -22.15 -6.29
CA GLY A 316 -8.83 -21.03 -7.02
C GLY A 316 -7.88 -20.47 -8.07
N LEU A 317 -8.42 -20.03 -9.21
CA LEU A 317 -7.69 -19.21 -10.17
C LEU A 317 -8.05 -17.75 -9.97
N TYR A 318 -7.07 -16.94 -9.59
CA TYR A 318 -7.18 -15.51 -9.33
C TYR A 318 -6.67 -14.70 -10.52
N ASP A 319 -7.47 -13.74 -10.96
CA ASP A 319 -7.07 -12.74 -11.94
C ASP A 319 -6.60 -11.48 -11.21
N VAL A 320 -5.34 -11.09 -11.43
CA VAL A 320 -4.69 -9.99 -10.71
C VAL A 320 -5.27 -8.63 -11.12
N HIS A 321 -5.64 -8.48 -12.40
CA HIS A 321 -6.17 -7.22 -12.90
C HIS A 321 -7.62 -7.00 -12.44
N GLU A 322 -8.46 -8.03 -12.53
CA GLU A 322 -9.85 -7.97 -12.06
C GLU A 322 -9.96 -8.04 -10.52
N GLY A 323 -8.95 -8.58 -9.84
CA GLY A 323 -9.02 -8.83 -8.39
C GLY A 323 -10.04 -9.88 -7.99
N ALA A 324 -10.36 -10.80 -8.90
CA ALA A 324 -11.43 -11.76 -8.71
C ALA A 324 -10.90 -13.19 -8.83
N VAL A 325 -11.41 -14.07 -7.97
CA VAL A 325 -11.28 -15.50 -8.16
C VAL A 325 -12.29 -15.93 -9.21
N ARG A 326 -11.81 -16.36 -10.39
CA ARG A 326 -12.65 -16.69 -11.56
C ARG A 326 -13.43 -17.98 -11.36
N TRP A 327 -12.81 -18.98 -10.72
CA TRP A 327 -13.44 -20.25 -10.38
C TRP A 327 -12.70 -20.90 -9.21
N GLN A 328 -13.35 -21.87 -8.57
CA GLN A 328 -12.79 -22.69 -7.51
C GLN A 328 -13.08 -24.17 -7.73
N LEU A 329 -12.13 -25.01 -7.35
CA LEU A 329 -12.15 -26.46 -7.48
C LEU A 329 -11.89 -27.11 -6.12
N ARG A 330 -12.80 -27.96 -5.65
CA ARG A 330 -12.64 -28.64 -4.36
C ARG A 330 -11.51 -29.68 -4.45
N LEU A 331 -10.50 -29.55 -3.59
CA LEU A 331 -9.38 -30.50 -3.54
C LEU A 331 -9.57 -31.57 -2.46
N GLY A 332 -10.24 -31.26 -1.36
CA GLY A 332 -10.37 -32.16 -0.21
C GLY A 332 -9.85 -31.48 1.06
N THR A 333 -9.14 -32.19 1.91
CA THR A 333 -8.48 -31.61 3.09
C THR A 333 -7.00 -31.98 3.10
N GLY A 334 -6.19 -31.21 3.83
CA GLY A 334 -4.81 -31.58 4.16
C GLY A 334 -3.74 -31.16 3.16
N TYR A 335 -4.03 -30.23 2.24
CA TYR A 335 -3.02 -29.59 1.39
C TYR A 335 -2.32 -28.46 2.16
N ALA A 336 -1.01 -28.30 1.93
CA ALA A 336 -0.16 -27.37 2.68
C ALA A 336 0.54 -26.33 1.79
N ASP A 337 0.86 -26.67 0.54
CA ASP A 337 1.51 -25.76 -0.39
C ASP A 337 1.07 -26.03 -1.84
N ILE A 338 1.25 -25.02 -2.70
CA ILE A 338 0.96 -25.10 -4.13
C ILE A 338 2.12 -24.54 -4.97
N ALA A 339 2.31 -25.11 -6.16
CA ALA A 339 3.28 -24.62 -7.14
C ALA A 339 2.66 -24.54 -8.54
N ALA A 340 2.92 -23.44 -9.24
CA ALA A 340 2.53 -23.28 -10.63
C ALA A 340 3.63 -23.77 -11.57
N GLY A 341 3.22 -24.36 -12.68
CA GLY A 341 4.11 -24.80 -13.75
C GLY A 341 4.64 -23.66 -14.59
N GLY A 342 5.82 -23.87 -15.17
CA GLY A 342 6.34 -22.98 -16.22
C GLY A 342 5.48 -22.95 -17.48
N ASP A 343 4.58 -23.91 -17.65
CA ASP A 343 3.59 -23.97 -18.74
C ASP A 343 2.41 -23.00 -18.55
N GLY A 344 2.24 -22.44 -17.34
CA GLY A 344 1.10 -21.60 -16.97
C GLY A 344 -0.26 -22.28 -17.02
N ARG A 345 -0.27 -23.62 -17.11
CA ARG A 345 -1.47 -24.44 -17.26
C ARG A 345 -1.62 -25.45 -16.14
N THR A 346 -0.53 -25.88 -15.54
CA THR A 346 -0.53 -26.91 -14.51
C THR A 346 -0.25 -26.30 -13.15
N VAL A 347 -1.02 -26.70 -12.14
CA VAL A 347 -0.75 -26.39 -10.73
C VAL A 347 -0.71 -27.68 -9.94
N VAL A 348 0.26 -27.76 -9.03
CA VAL A 348 0.42 -28.89 -8.13
C VAL A 348 0.12 -28.44 -6.72
N ALA A 349 -0.74 -29.17 -6.02
CA ALA A 349 -0.98 -29.03 -4.59
C ALA A 349 -0.39 -30.23 -3.85
N VAL A 350 0.37 -29.96 -2.79
CA VAL A 350 1.02 -31.01 -1.98
C VAL A 350 0.62 -30.86 -0.52
N GLY A 351 0.37 -31.99 0.14
CA GLY A 351 0.19 -32.02 1.58
C GLY A 351 0.09 -33.43 2.14
N LYS A 352 -0.56 -33.57 3.30
CA LYS A 352 -0.69 -34.85 4.03
C LYS A 352 -1.49 -35.89 3.27
N THR A 353 -2.38 -35.45 2.39
CA THR A 353 -3.23 -36.32 1.56
C THR A 353 -2.56 -36.75 0.25
N GLY A 354 -1.32 -36.31 0.00
CA GLY A 354 -0.55 -36.63 -1.19
C GLY A 354 -0.38 -35.43 -2.12
N THR A 355 -0.27 -35.73 -3.41
CA THR A 355 -0.05 -34.73 -4.46
C THR A 355 -1.24 -34.71 -5.41
N ALA A 356 -1.81 -33.53 -5.64
CA ALA A 356 -2.82 -33.30 -6.68
C ALA A 356 -2.22 -32.44 -7.79
N VAL A 357 -2.27 -32.94 -9.02
CA VAL A 357 -1.91 -32.21 -10.23
C VAL A 357 -3.19 -31.75 -10.91
N VAL A 358 -3.30 -30.45 -11.12
CA VAL A 358 -4.51 -29.79 -11.63
C VAL A 358 -4.20 -29.10 -12.94
N ASP A 359 -4.96 -29.43 -13.99
CA ASP A 359 -4.98 -28.66 -15.23
C ASP A 359 -5.99 -27.52 -15.08
N LEU A 360 -5.52 -26.28 -15.22
CA LEU A 360 -6.33 -25.08 -14.98
C LEU A 360 -7.39 -24.83 -16.05
N ALA A 361 -7.19 -25.36 -17.27
CA ALA A 361 -8.10 -25.16 -18.39
C ALA A 361 -9.26 -26.17 -18.35
N SER A 362 -8.95 -27.46 -18.22
CA SER A 362 -9.95 -28.53 -18.13
C SER A 362 -10.53 -28.70 -16.73
N ARG A 363 -9.85 -28.18 -15.69
CA ARG A 363 -10.18 -28.38 -14.27
C ARG A 363 -10.16 -29.85 -13.85
N THR A 364 -9.37 -30.66 -14.56
CA THR A 364 -9.16 -32.07 -14.22
C THR A 364 -8.13 -32.19 -13.11
N VAL A 365 -8.39 -33.08 -12.16
CA VAL A 365 -7.48 -33.37 -11.05
C VAL A 365 -6.98 -34.80 -11.19
N ARG A 366 -5.65 -34.96 -11.14
CA ARG A 366 -4.98 -36.26 -11.05
C ARG A 366 -4.31 -36.35 -9.69
N ARG A 367 -4.58 -37.43 -8.96
CA ARG A 367 -4.09 -37.60 -7.58
C ARG A 367 -3.07 -38.72 -7.52
N PHE A 368 -1.96 -38.43 -6.87
CA PHE A 368 -0.93 -39.41 -6.58
C PHE A 368 -0.93 -39.68 -5.08
N ALA A 369 -1.19 -40.94 -4.73
CA ALA A 369 -1.08 -41.42 -3.36
C ALA A 369 0.40 -41.50 -3.00
N HIS A 370 0.92 -40.48 -2.34
CA HIS A 370 2.26 -40.53 -1.76
C HIS A 370 2.19 -40.01 -0.32
N VAL A 371 1.98 -40.95 0.60
CA VAL A 371 1.79 -40.72 2.03
C VAL A 371 3.15 -40.77 2.72
N GLU A 372 3.76 -39.62 2.95
CA GLU A 372 4.74 -39.48 4.02
C GLU A 372 4.47 -38.16 4.75
N SER A 373 4.53 -38.21 6.08
CA SER A 373 4.20 -37.09 6.96
C SER A 373 5.25 -35.98 6.88
N GLY A 374 4.82 -34.72 6.80
CA GLY A 374 5.72 -33.58 6.97
C GLY A 374 5.17 -32.28 6.40
N LEU A 375 5.84 -31.18 6.75
CA LEU A 375 5.66 -29.88 6.12
C LEU A 375 6.24 -29.97 4.69
N ALA A 376 5.46 -29.59 3.69
CA ALA A 376 5.84 -29.71 2.29
C ALA A 376 5.98 -28.32 1.67
N VAL A 377 7.18 -27.97 1.20
CA VAL A 377 7.37 -26.84 0.26
C VAL A 377 7.50 -27.44 -1.13
N THR A 378 6.70 -26.98 -2.08
CA THR A 378 6.67 -27.53 -3.44
C THR A 378 7.07 -26.50 -4.49
N ARG A 379 7.80 -26.94 -5.50
CA ARG A 379 8.10 -26.17 -6.71
C ARG A 379 7.99 -27.07 -7.93
N MET A 380 7.65 -26.48 -9.06
CA MET A 380 7.60 -27.20 -10.33
C MET A 380 8.54 -26.56 -11.35
N THR A 381 9.35 -27.40 -12.00
CA THR A 381 10.25 -26.97 -13.08
C THR A 381 9.44 -26.63 -14.34
N ARG A 382 10.08 -26.00 -15.34
CA ARG A 382 9.43 -25.82 -16.66
C ARG A 382 9.14 -27.13 -17.37
N GLN A 383 9.91 -28.18 -17.06
CA GLN A 383 9.79 -29.49 -17.70
C GLN A 383 8.68 -30.35 -17.06
N GLY A 384 8.14 -29.93 -15.90
CA GLY A 384 7.07 -30.62 -15.18
C GLY A 384 7.56 -31.53 -14.04
N ASP A 385 8.82 -31.41 -13.63
CA ASP A 385 9.33 -32.07 -12.43
C ASP A 385 8.80 -31.35 -11.20
N ILE A 386 8.28 -32.12 -10.26
CA ILE A 386 7.74 -31.67 -8.99
C ILE A 386 8.81 -31.92 -7.94
N VAL A 387 9.37 -30.84 -7.39
CA VAL A 387 10.32 -30.90 -6.28
C VAL A 387 9.55 -30.59 -4.99
N VAL A 388 9.61 -31.52 -4.05
CA VAL A 388 8.97 -31.39 -2.74
C VAL A 388 10.02 -31.51 -1.65
N GLY A 389 10.17 -30.47 -0.84
CA GLY A 389 10.88 -30.56 0.43
C GLY A 389 9.99 -31.15 1.49
N ARG A 390 10.35 -32.30 2.05
CA ARG A 390 9.67 -32.97 3.18
C ARG A 390 10.63 -33.07 4.35
N ALA A 391 10.14 -33.10 5.59
CA ALA A 391 10.95 -33.10 6.81
C ALA A 391 12.29 -33.86 6.66
N HIS A 392 13.38 -33.09 6.52
CA HIS A 392 14.77 -33.53 6.37
C HIS A 392 15.20 -34.17 5.04
N GLN A 393 14.38 -34.17 3.99
CA GLN A 393 14.72 -34.72 2.66
C GLN A 393 14.09 -33.94 1.50
N LEU A 394 14.72 -34.00 0.33
CA LEU A 394 14.12 -33.57 -0.94
C LEU A 394 13.59 -34.79 -1.68
N VAL A 395 12.42 -34.66 -2.27
CA VAL A 395 11.81 -35.70 -3.09
C VAL A 395 11.42 -35.09 -4.43
N VAL A 396 11.71 -35.80 -5.52
CA VAL A 396 11.43 -35.37 -6.88
C VAL A 396 10.53 -36.39 -7.54
N GLY A 397 9.48 -35.93 -8.20
CA GLY A 397 8.63 -36.75 -9.05
C GLY A 397 8.21 -36.02 -10.31
N SER A 398 7.43 -36.67 -11.15
CA SER A 398 6.92 -36.09 -12.38
C SER A 398 5.40 -35.95 -12.32
N ALA A 399 4.89 -34.84 -12.85
CA ALA A 399 3.46 -34.62 -13.03
C ALA A 399 2.79 -35.66 -13.96
N ARG A 400 3.58 -36.45 -14.70
CA ARG A 400 3.09 -37.41 -15.71
C ARG A 400 2.85 -38.80 -15.16
N ASP A 401 3.75 -39.33 -14.35
CA ASP A 401 3.75 -40.73 -13.90
C ASP A 401 3.48 -40.89 -12.39
N GLY A 402 3.63 -39.81 -11.60
CA GLY A 402 3.36 -39.83 -10.17
C GLY A 402 4.38 -40.58 -9.32
N ALA A 403 5.51 -41.00 -9.90
CA ALA A 403 6.58 -41.67 -9.18
C ALA A 403 7.48 -40.62 -8.52
N PHE A 404 7.73 -40.77 -7.23
CA PHE A 404 8.57 -39.88 -6.42
C PHE A 404 9.81 -40.64 -5.93
N ARG A 405 10.97 -39.97 -5.97
CA ARG A 405 12.25 -40.49 -5.44
C ARG A 405 12.93 -39.46 -4.56
N THR A 406 13.55 -39.93 -3.47
CA THR A 406 14.39 -39.09 -2.62
C THR A 406 15.66 -38.69 -3.36
N VAL A 407 16.08 -37.44 -3.19
CA VAL A 407 17.31 -36.89 -3.79
C VAL A 407 18.13 -36.11 -2.79
N GLY A 408 19.45 -36.15 -2.98
CA GLY A 408 20.38 -35.36 -2.21
C GLY A 408 20.55 -35.83 -0.76
N PRO A 409 21.34 -35.09 0.03
CA PRO A 409 21.56 -35.42 1.43
C PRO A 409 20.34 -35.10 2.29
N HIS A 410 20.29 -35.75 3.46
CA HIS A 410 19.42 -35.30 4.54
C HIS A 410 19.81 -33.88 4.98
N TYR A 411 18.81 -33.07 5.34
CA TYR A 411 19.01 -31.72 5.87
C TYR A 411 18.28 -31.53 7.19
N ASP A 412 18.70 -30.56 7.99
CA ASP A 412 17.96 -30.16 9.18
C ASP A 412 16.81 -29.20 8.79
N THR A 413 17.16 -28.14 8.04
CA THR A 413 16.21 -27.12 7.59
C THR A 413 16.30 -26.91 6.08
N LEU A 414 15.13 -26.88 5.40
CA LEU A 414 15.03 -26.39 4.03
C LEU A 414 14.91 -24.87 4.08
N VAL A 415 15.90 -24.16 3.55
CA VAL A 415 15.93 -22.69 3.60
C VAL A 415 15.13 -22.11 2.44
N ASP A 416 15.38 -22.60 1.22
CA ASP A 416 14.63 -22.20 0.03
C ASP A 416 14.74 -23.26 -1.07
N VAL A 417 13.75 -23.31 -1.94
CA VAL A 417 13.75 -24.10 -3.17
C VAL A 417 13.11 -23.27 -4.28
N GLN A 418 13.77 -23.20 -5.43
CA GLN A 418 13.31 -22.39 -6.56
C GLN A 418 13.54 -23.11 -7.89
N PRO A 419 12.58 -23.03 -8.83
CA PRO A 419 12.84 -23.37 -10.22
C PRO A 419 13.78 -22.32 -10.83
N THR A 420 14.60 -22.75 -11.78
CA THR A 420 15.68 -21.94 -12.34
C THR A 420 15.48 -21.67 -13.83
N ALA A 421 16.11 -20.61 -14.34
CA ALA A 421 15.94 -20.12 -15.70
C ALA A 421 16.44 -21.09 -16.78
N ASP A 422 17.34 -21.99 -16.42
CA ASP A 422 17.82 -23.12 -17.25
C ASP A 422 16.84 -24.31 -17.30
N GLY A 423 15.69 -24.21 -16.62
CA GLY A 423 14.64 -25.23 -16.65
C GLY A 423 14.74 -26.28 -15.56
N GLY A 424 15.76 -26.23 -14.70
CA GLY A 424 15.89 -27.09 -13.52
C GLY A 424 15.25 -26.50 -12.26
N ALA A 425 15.69 -27.00 -11.10
CA ALA A 425 15.42 -26.43 -9.79
C ALA A 425 16.64 -26.57 -8.89
N ARG A 426 16.79 -25.63 -7.96
CA ARG A 426 17.86 -25.61 -6.96
C ARG A 426 17.29 -25.42 -5.57
N ALA A 427 17.98 -25.97 -4.58
CA ALA A 427 17.58 -25.87 -3.19
C ALA A 427 18.76 -25.42 -2.32
N LEU A 428 18.49 -24.50 -1.41
CA LEU A 428 19.38 -24.15 -0.32
C LEU A 428 18.90 -24.86 0.94
N VAL A 429 19.76 -25.71 1.50
CA VAL A 429 19.47 -26.46 2.72
C VAL A 429 20.52 -26.17 3.78
N ALA A 430 20.13 -26.22 5.05
CA ALA A 430 21.03 -26.27 6.18
C ALA A 430 21.07 -27.71 6.72
N VAL A 431 22.23 -28.36 6.68
CA VAL A 431 22.40 -29.74 7.18
C VAL A 431 22.63 -29.80 8.70
N ALA A 432 23.04 -28.66 9.27
CA ALA A 432 23.10 -28.36 10.69
C ALA A 432 23.11 -26.82 10.82
N PRO A 433 22.87 -26.23 12.01
CA PRO A 433 22.99 -24.79 12.20
C PRO A 433 24.33 -24.24 11.67
N GLY A 434 24.27 -23.29 10.74
CA GLY A 434 25.45 -22.67 10.11
C GLY A 434 26.13 -23.48 8.98
N ARG A 435 25.68 -24.71 8.70
CA ARG A 435 26.23 -25.55 7.61
C ARG A 435 25.29 -25.59 6.42
N TYR A 436 25.52 -24.74 5.43
CA TYR A 436 24.65 -24.61 4.26
C TYR A 436 25.17 -25.41 3.07
N ARG A 437 24.25 -25.96 2.27
CA ARG A 437 24.54 -26.63 0.99
C ARG A 437 23.57 -26.12 -0.08
N LEU A 438 24.12 -25.76 -1.22
CA LEU A 438 23.36 -25.48 -2.45
C LEU A 438 23.33 -26.76 -3.28
N LEU A 439 22.12 -27.23 -3.59
CA LEU A 439 21.88 -28.47 -4.30
C LEU A 439 21.25 -28.20 -5.66
N ASP A 440 21.57 -29.05 -6.64
CA ASP A 440 20.67 -29.31 -7.75
C ASP A 440 19.49 -30.12 -7.20
N ALA A 441 18.30 -29.53 -7.21
CA ALA A 441 17.15 -30.10 -6.51
C ALA A 441 16.47 -31.23 -7.28
N VAL A 442 16.87 -31.48 -8.53
CA VAL A 442 16.35 -32.57 -9.37
C VAL A 442 17.22 -33.82 -9.21
N THR A 443 18.54 -33.65 -9.20
CA THR A 443 19.51 -34.75 -9.10
C THR A 443 19.96 -35.02 -7.67
N GLY A 444 19.91 -34.01 -6.79
CA GLY A 444 20.45 -34.06 -5.43
C GLY A 444 21.95 -33.74 -5.35
N ALA A 445 22.60 -33.39 -6.46
CA ALA A 445 24.03 -33.09 -6.46
C ALA A 445 24.34 -31.84 -5.63
N VAL A 446 25.35 -31.93 -4.77
CA VAL A 446 25.86 -30.77 -4.02
C VAL A 446 26.69 -29.90 -4.95
N LEU A 447 26.23 -28.68 -5.20
CA LEU A 447 26.88 -27.73 -6.11
C LEU A 447 27.87 -26.83 -5.37
N ALA A 448 27.53 -26.44 -4.14
CA ALA A 448 28.39 -25.63 -3.28
C ALA A 448 28.04 -25.88 -1.80
N GLY A 449 28.99 -25.61 -0.91
CA GLY A 449 28.79 -25.75 0.52
C GLY A 449 29.64 -24.79 1.32
N THR A 450 29.16 -24.47 2.52
CA THR A 450 29.87 -23.63 3.49
C THR A 450 29.55 -24.08 4.89
N ASP A 451 30.53 -23.93 5.78
CA ASP A 451 30.36 -24.07 7.22
C ASP A 451 30.73 -22.71 7.84
N ALA A 452 29.72 -22.04 8.40
CA ALA A 452 29.81 -20.70 8.96
C ALA A 452 29.20 -20.65 10.37
N PRO A 453 29.50 -19.64 11.20
CA PRO A 453 28.79 -19.42 12.44
C PRO A 453 27.28 -19.30 12.20
N ALA A 454 26.49 -19.99 13.03
CA ALA A 454 25.03 -20.02 12.87
C ALA A 454 24.41 -18.64 13.19
N PRO A 455 23.52 -18.13 12.32
CA PRO A 455 22.73 -16.94 12.64
C PRO A 455 21.66 -17.26 13.69
N ILE A 456 21.08 -16.22 14.29
CA ILE A 456 19.91 -16.35 15.18
C ILE A 456 18.71 -16.88 14.39
N ILE A 457 18.49 -16.35 13.18
CA ILE A 457 17.44 -16.78 12.26
C ILE A 457 18.11 -17.15 10.93
N ALA A 458 17.95 -18.42 10.53
CA ALA A 458 18.39 -18.89 9.24
C ALA A 458 17.35 -18.50 8.17
N ALA A 459 17.72 -17.57 7.30
CA ALA A 459 16.95 -17.21 6.12
C ALA A 459 17.90 -17.17 4.91
N GLY A 460 17.34 -17.27 3.72
CA GLY A 460 18.11 -17.32 2.50
C GLY A 460 17.23 -17.53 1.29
N ALA A 461 17.85 -17.47 0.12
CA ALA A 461 17.15 -17.65 -1.14
C ALA A 461 18.09 -18.19 -2.21
N VAL A 462 17.52 -18.93 -3.15
CA VAL A 462 18.19 -19.47 -4.33
C VAL A 462 18.03 -18.49 -5.50
N ALA A 463 19.12 -18.22 -6.22
CA ALA A 463 19.07 -17.34 -7.38
C ALA A 463 18.31 -18.03 -8.54
N PRO A 464 17.33 -17.36 -9.17
CA PRO A 464 16.56 -17.95 -10.26
C PRO A 464 17.33 -18.02 -11.59
N ASP A 465 18.34 -17.18 -11.79
CA ASP A 465 19.08 -17.00 -13.06
C ASP A 465 20.56 -17.41 -13.00
N GLU A 466 21.09 -17.71 -11.82
CA GLU A 466 22.49 -18.05 -11.61
C GLU A 466 22.64 -19.29 -10.71
N VAL A 467 23.77 -20.00 -10.82
CA VAL A 467 24.08 -21.11 -9.91
C VAL A 467 24.63 -20.56 -8.60
N SER A 468 23.76 -19.96 -7.80
CA SER A 468 24.13 -19.41 -6.50
C SER A 468 22.94 -19.28 -5.56
N ALA A 469 23.23 -19.04 -4.29
CA ALA A 469 22.25 -18.73 -3.27
C ALA A 469 22.81 -17.69 -2.30
N VAL A 470 21.91 -17.08 -1.53
CA VAL A 470 22.26 -16.22 -0.39
C VAL A 470 21.74 -16.82 0.90
N TYR A 471 22.46 -16.58 1.98
CA TYR A 471 22.05 -16.98 3.33
C TYR A 471 22.39 -15.90 4.35
N THR A 472 21.68 -15.88 5.48
CA THR A 472 21.97 -14.97 6.59
C THR A 472 23.19 -15.44 7.38
N GLY A 473 24.18 -14.57 7.52
CA GLY A 473 25.34 -14.79 8.38
C GLY A 473 25.07 -14.38 9.84
N ALA A 474 25.88 -14.90 10.77
CA ALA A 474 25.81 -14.51 12.19
C ALA A 474 26.14 -13.03 12.44
N ASP A 475 26.85 -12.39 11.50
CA ASP A 475 27.15 -10.96 11.46
C ASP A 475 25.94 -10.10 11.03
N ARG A 476 24.78 -10.71 10.79
CA ARG A 476 23.55 -10.07 10.30
C ARG A 476 23.75 -9.41 8.94
N GLN A 477 24.49 -10.08 8.06
CA GLN A 477 24.58 -9.74 6.64
C GLN A 477 24.17 -10.92 5.77
N LEU A 478 23.82 -10.66 4.51
CA LEU A 478 23.72 -11.72 3.53
C LEU A 478 25.10 -12.12 3.03
N TRP A 479 25.27 -13.43 2.90
CA TRP A 479 26.46 -14.05 2.33
C TRP A 479 26.07 -14.80 1.07
N ARG A 480 26.93 -14.72 0.06
CA ARG A 480 26.75 -15.39 -1.22
C ARG A 480 27.47 -16.72 -1.23
N LEU A 481 26.77 -17.76 -1.68
CA LEU A 481 27.28 -19.12 -1.88
C LEU A 481 27.20 -19.49 -3.37
N ALA A 482 28.33 -19.87 -3.97
CA ALA A 482 28.40 -20.27 -5.38
C ALA A 482 29.47 -21.35 -5.60
N PRO A 483 29.33 -22.22 -6.62
CA PRO A 483 30.33 -23.24 -6.94
C PRO A 483 31.70 -22.64 -7.25
N GLY A 484 32.77 -23.30 -6.79
CA GLY A 484 34.15 -22.91 -7.10
C GLY A 484 34.61 -21.56 -6.51
N ARG A 485 33.82 -20.95 -5.61
CA ARG A 485 34.17 -19.69 -4.93
C ARG A 485 34.00 -19.83 -3.43
N ALA A 486 34.89 -19.20 -2.67
CA ALA A 486 34.68 -19.05 -1.24
C ALA A 486 33.42 -18.21 -0.97
N PRO A 487 32.63 -18.53 0.07
CA PRO A 487 31.51 -17.70 0.49
C PRO A 487 31.97 -16.28 0.80
N ALA A 488 31.19 -15.28 0.39
CA ALA A 488 31.55 -13.88 0.55
C ALA A 488 30.38 -13.05 1.06
N ALA A 489 30.64 -12.13 2.00
CA ALA A 489 29.67 -11.15 2.45
C ALA A 489 29.27 -10.22 1.29
N THR A 490 27.98 -9.91 1.19
CA THR A 490 27.44 -9.04 0.13
C THR A 490 27.35 -7.58 0.56
N GLY A 491 27.57 -7.28 1.85
CA GLY A 491 27.34 -5.96 2.44
C GLY A 491 25.86 -5.63 2.67
N VAL A 492 24.93 -6.50 2.25
CA VAL A 492 23.49 -6.31 2.51
C VAL A 492 23.20 -6.66 3.98
N ALA A 493 22.97 -5.63 4.79
CA ALA A 493 22.57 -5.81 6.17
C ALA A 493 21.15 -6.40 6.26
N VAL A 494 20.97 -7.39 7.14
CA VAL A 494 19.67 -7.98 7.47
C VAL A 494 19.30 -7.62 8.91
N PRO A 495 18.12 -7.03 9.16
CA PRO A 495 17.64 -6.82 10.53
C PRO A 495 17.56 -8.13 11.33
N GLU A 496 17.64 -8.04 12.66
CA GLU A 496 17.69 -9.20 13.57
C GLU A 496 16.49 -10.14 13.41
N ARG A 497 15.32 -9.61 13.05
CA ARG A 497 14.06 -10.35 12.87
C ARG A 497 13.67 -10.54 11.40
N THR A 498 14.67 -10.69 10.53
CA THR A 498 14.46 -11.04 9.12
C THR A 498 13.98 -12.49 9.04
N GLU A 499 12.71 -12.67 8.72
CA GLU A 499 12.10 -14.00 8.59
C GLU A 499 12.13 -14.51 7.14
N THR A 500 12.27 -13.61 6.16
CA THR A 500 12.18 -13.99 4.75
C THR A 500 13.15 -13.20 3.88
N VAL A 501 13.79 -13.94 2.97
CA VAL A 501 14.68 -13.42 1.94
C VAL A 501 14.21 -14.03 0.62
N GLY A 502 14.14 -13.22 -0.43
CA GLY A 502 13.82 -13.67 -1.78
C GLY A 502 14.85 -13.14 -2.77
N LEU A 503 15.17 -13.92 -3.80
CA LEU A 503 15.99 -13.46 -4.93
C LEU A 503 15.12 -13.29 -6.17
N LEU A 504 15.28 -12.13 -6.80
CA LEU A 504 14.77 -11.82 -8.12
C LEU A 504 15.92 -11.90 -9.13
N ARG A 505 15.57 -11.98 -10.41
CA ARG A 505 16.56 -11.91 -11.49
C ARG A 505 17.34 -10.60 -11.50
N GLY A 506 18.56 -10.67 -12.02
CA GLY A 506 19.47 -9.53 -12.14
C GLY A 506 20.08 -9.11 -10.80
N GLY A 507 20.21 -10.04 -9.85
CA GLY A 507 20.86 -9.77 -8.56
C GLY A 507 20.10 -8.79 -7.66
N ARG A 508 18.76 -8.82 -7.69
CA ARG A 508 17.91 -8.07 -6.76
C ARG A 508 17.46 -8.98 -5.62
N VAL A 509 17.49 -8.46 -4.40
CA VAL A 509 17.11 -9.18 -3.19
C VAL A 509 15.91 -8.51 -2.55
N VAL A 510 14.92 -9.29 -2.16
CA VAL A 510 13.82 -8.87 -1.30
C VAL A 510 14.15 -9.32 0.13
N VAL A 511 14.18 -8.38 1.07
CA VAL A 511 14.46 -8.65 2.48
C VAL A 511 13.29 -8.16 3.31
N GLY A 512 12.70 -9.05 4.12
CA GLY A 512 11.53 -8.75 4.92
C GLY A 512 11.51 -9.49 6.26
N GLY A 513 10.77 -8.95 7.22
CA GLY A 513 10.70 -9.50 8.57
C GLY A 513 9.76 -8.73 9.48
N GLN A 514 9.78 -9.09 10.77
CA GLN A 514 9.06 -8.34 11.79
C GLN A 514 9.80 -7.02 12.04
N ASP A 515 9.04 -5.92 12.19
CA ASP A 515 9.52 -4.61 12.64
C ASP A 515 10.15 -3.68 11.57
N GLN A 516 10.22 -4.07 10.28
CA GLN A 516 10.69 -3.18 9.21
C GLN A 516 9.92 -3.35 7.89
N PRO A 517 9.79 -2.28 7.07
CA PRO A 517 9.21 -2.40 5.74
C PRO A 517 10.06 -3.33 4.88
N THR A 518 9.41 -4.14 4.06
CA THR A 518 10.11 -5.06 3.15
C THR A 518 10.77 -4.25 2.05
N ARG A 519 12.06 -4.45 1.85
CA ARG A 519 12.87 -3.70 0.88
C ARG A 519 13.34 -4.59 -0.25
N VAL A 520 13.48 -3.97 -1.42
CA VAL A 520 14.17 -4.54 -2.55
C VAL A 520 15.50 -3.81 -2.68
N VAL A 521 16.60 -4.56 -2.67
CA VAL A 521 17.96 -4.01 -2.70
C VAL A 521 18.79 -4.71 -3.77
N ARG A 522 19.87 -4.07 -4.21
CA ARG A 522 20.87 -4.70 -5.08
C ARG A 522 21.77 -5.62 -4.25
N LEU A 523 22.01 -6.83 -4.75
CA LEU A 523 22.89 -7.80 -4.12
C LEU A 523 24.37 -7.38 -4.18
N ALA A 524 24.76 -6.61 -5.20
CA ALA A 524 26.15 -6.26 -5.45
C ALA A 524 26.73 -5.29 -4.41
N ASP A 525 25.89 -4.38 -3.89
CA ASP A 525 26.34 -3.27 -3.05
C ASP A 525 25.34 -2.83 -1.97
N GLY A 526 24.19 -3.51 -1.85
CA GLY A 526 23.13 -3.13 -0.90
C GLY A 526 22.37 -1.85 -1.25
N GLY A 527 22.51 -1.34 -2.47
CA GLY A 527 21.76 -0.16 -2.92
C GLY A 527 20.24 -0.39 -2.83
N ASP A 528 19.54 0.45 -2.08
CA ASP A 528 18.08 0.39 -1.90
C ASP A 528 17.38 0.74 -3.21
N LEU A 529 16.55 -0.17 -3.74
CA LEU A 529 15.75 0.00 -4.96
C LEU A 529 14.30 0.42 -4.65
N GLY A 530 13.86 0.32 -3.39
CA GLY A 530 12.52 0.67 -2.94
C GLY A 530 11.87 -0.38 -2.07
N THR A 531 10.60 -0.18 -1.75
CA THR A 531 9.82 -1.03 -0.84
C THR A 531 8.75 -1.83 -1.57
N VAL A 532 8.50 -3.04 -1.08
CA VAL A 532 7.33 -3.87 -1.41
C VAL A 532 6.61 -4.27 -0.12
N CYS A 533 5.42 -4.86 -0.21
CA CYS A 533 4.66 -5.32 0.96
C CYS A 533 4.43 -4.20 2.02
N GLY A 534 4.39 -2.93 1.60
CA GLY A 534 4.25 -1.80 2.52
C GLY A 534 2.87 -1.75 3.21
N ASP A 535 1.89 -2.43 2.62
CA ASP A 535 0.56 -2.68 3.14
C ASP A 535 0.52 -3.82 4.19
N MET A 536 1.65 -4.50 4.41
CA MET A 536 1.76 -5.70 5.26
C MET A 536 2.70 -5.47 6.44
N PRO A 537 2.22 -4.93 7.57
CA PRO A 537 3.05 -4.63 8.74
C PRO A 537 3.64 -5.89 9.40
N GLN A 538 3.06 -7.07 9.15
CA GLN A 538 3.56 -8.36 9.62
C GLN A 538 3.72 -9.31 8.44
N LEU A 539 4.79 -9.11 7.67
CA LEU A 539 5.17 -10.06 6.62
C LEU A 539 5.67 -11.36 7.28
N LYS A 540 5.15 -12.48 6.79
CA LYS A 540 5.52 -13.84 7.22
C LYS A 540 6.15 -14.65 6.11
N ILE A 541 5.60 -14.57 4.89
CA ILE A 541 6.05 -15.38 3.76
C ILE A 541 6.10 -14.49 2.51
N LEU A 542 7.13 -14.72 1.68
CA LEU A 542 7.22 -14.19 0.33
C LEU A 542 6.95 -15.31 -0.68
N ALA A 543 6.05 -15.05 -1.63
CA ALA A 543 5.88 -15.86 -2.82
C ALA A 543 6.54 -15.16 -4.00
N MET A 544 7.71 -15.66 -4.42
CA MET A 544 8.45 -15.06 -5.52
C MET A 544 7.92 -15.55 -6.87
N SER A 545 7.77 -14.65 -7.85
CA SER A 545 7.51 -15.07 -9.22
C SER A 545 8.77 -15.74 -9.78
N PRO A 546 8.71 -17.01 -10.22
CA PRO A 546 9.89 -17.71 -10.72
C PRO A 546 10.40 -17.17 -12.07
N TYR A 547 9.57 -16.41 -12.79
CA TYR A 547 9.84 -15.95 -14.15
C TYR A 547 9.60 -14.46 -14.35
N GLY A 548 9.30 -13.71 -13.29
CA GLY A 548 8.97 -12.30 -13.38
C GLY A 548 9.36 -11.53 -12.12
N ASP A 549 8.96 -10.27 -12.12
CA ASP A 549 9.33 -9.29 -11.09
C ASP A 549 8.21 -9.08 -10.06
N GLN A 550 7.28 -10.02 -9.95
CA GLN A 550 6.19 -9.95 -8.97
C GLN A 550 6.55 -10.67 -7.68
N VAL A 551 6.06 -10.10 -6.58
CA VAL A 551 6.25 -10.58 -5.22
C VAL A 551 4.89 -10.68 -4.56
N GLY A 552 4.53 -11.88 -4.10
CA GLY A 552 3.39 -12.10 -3.23
C GLY A 552 3.80 -11.94 -1.77
N CYS A 553 3.04 -11.13 -1.05
CA CYS A 553 3.25 -10.79 0.35
C CYS A 553 2.18 -11.46 1.19
N TRP A 554 2.60 -12.21 2.20
CA TRP A 554 1.70 -12.94 3.08
C TRP A 554 1.82 -12.47 4.52
N GLY A 555 0.69 -12.20 5.16
CA GLY A 555 0.62 -12.00 6.61
C GLY A 555 -0.66 -12.57 7.21
N PRO A 556 -0.87 -12.39 8.53
CA PRO A 556 -2.01 -13.00 9.23
C PRO A 556 -3.38 -12.51 8.76
N TYR A 557 -3.45 -11.34 8.10
CA TYR A 557 -4.71 -10.65 7.81
C TYR A 557 -4.96 -10.39 6.33
N ALA A 558 -3.96 -10.57 5.48
CA ALA A 558 -4.07 -10.27 4.05
C ALA A 558 -2.99 -10.99 3.24
N THR A 559 -3.29 -11.16 1.96
CA THR A 559 -2.35 -11.55 0.92
C THR A 559 -2.38 -10.46 -0.14
N THR A 560 -1.23 -9.88 -0.47
CA THR A 560 -1.15 -8.82 -1.48
C THR A 560 -0.05 -9.12 -2.49
N LEU A 561 -0.20 -8.64 -3.71
CA LEU A 561 0.76 -8.79 -4.78
C LEU A 561 1.43 -7.46 -5.06
N TRP A 562 2.71 -7.47 -5.35
CA TRP A 562 3.49 -6.28 -5.63
C TRP A 562 4.33 -6.51 -6.89
N GLN A 563 4.50 -5.44 -7.67
CA GLN A 563 5.56 -5.38 -8.66
C GLN A 563 6.83 -4.89 -7.96
N ALA A 564 7.90 -5.68 -7.99
CA ALA A 564 9.19 -5.27 -7.45
C ALA A 564 9.73 -4.06 -8.24
N PRO A 565 10.38 -3.10 -7.56
CA PRO A 565 11.05 -1.99 -8.23
C PRO A 565 12.06 -2.51 -9.27
N PRO A 566 12.14 -1.85 -10.44
CA PRO A 566 13.15 -2.19 -11.43
C PRO A 566 14.56 -1.91 -10.87
N GLY A 567 15.53 -2.71 -11.32
CA GLY A 567 16.95 -2.44 -11.11
C GLY A 567 17.54 -1.54 -12.21
N PRO A 568 18.87 -1.31 -12.18
CA PRO A 568 19.56 -0.74 -13.32
C PRO A 568 19.40 -1.64 -14.55
N LEU A 569 19.42 -1.03 -15.74
CA LEU A 569 19.41 -1.73 -17.00
C LEU A 569 20.71 -2.56 -17.17
N PRO A 570 20.67 -3.69 -17.90
CA PRO A 570 21.86 -4.50 -18.15
C PRO A 570 23.00 -3.67 -18.75
N PRO A 571 24.28 -3.97 -18.43
CA PRO A 571 25.43 -3.24 -18.95
C PRO A 571 25.49 -3.16 -20.48
N ASP A 572 25.00 -4.20 -21.17
CA ASP A 572 25.03 -4.32 -22.63
C ASP A 572 23.84 -3.62 -23.31
N THR A 573 23.04 -2.85 -22.56
CA THR A 573 21.90 -2.13 -23.13
C THR A 573 22.39 -1.11 -24.15
N ALA A 574 21.94 -1.26 -25.40
CA ALA A 574 22.27 -0.33 -26.47
C ALA A 574 21.82 1.10 -26.11
N LEU A 575 22.78 2.02 -26.08
CA LEU A 575 22.50 3.44 -25.87
C LEU A 575 21.90 4.07 -27.13
N PRO A 576 21.12 5.16 -26.99
CA PRO A 576 20.59 5.90 -28.13
C PRO A 576 21.71 6.40 -29.06
N ALA A 577 21.43 6.49 -30.37
CA ALA A 577 22.41 6.94 -31.38
C ALA A 577 22.98 8.36 -31.12
N GLY A 578 22.34 9.16 -30.27
CA GLY A 578 22.81 10.48 -29.84
C GLY A 578 23.51 10.53 -28.48
N GLY A 579 23.68 9.38 -27.82
CA GLY A 579 24.27 9.25 -26.48
C GLY A 579 23.43 9.90 -25.37
N LEU A 580 23.93 9.79 -24.14
CA LEU A 580 23.39 10.54 -22.99
C LEU A 580 24.09 11.91 -22.89
N ARG A 581 23.38 12.89 -22.36
CA ARG A 581 23.84 14.27 -22.20
C ARG A 581 24.32 14.51 -20.77
N THR A 582 25.50 15.10 -20.64
CA THR A 582 26.14 15.47 -19.37
C THR A 582 26.04 16.97 -19.09
N GLY A 583 25.51 17.76 -20.03
CA GLY A 583 25.47 19.22 -19.94
C GLY A 583 24.16 19.78 -19.41
N ALA A 584 24.24 20.99 -18.86
CA ALA A 584 23.12 21.79 -18.37
C ALA A 584 22.32 22.52 -19.48
N THR A 585 22.58 22.20 -20.74
CA THR A 585 21.86 22.75 -21.90
C THR A 585 21.51 21.65 -22.90
N ALA A 586 20.33 21.73 -23.51
CA ALA A 586 19.89 20.82 -24.56
C ALA A 586 19.16 21.57 -25.68
N ASN A 587 19.49 21.23 -26.93
CA ASN A 587 18.84 21.77 -28.12
C ASN A 587 18.08 20.65 -28.84
N GLY A 588 16.82 20.89 -29.15
CA GLY A 588 15.96 20.00 -29.91
C GLY A 588 15.31 20.71 -31.09
N PRO A 589 14.53 19.98 -31.91
CA PRO A 589 13.93 20.53 -33.13
C PRO A 589 12.91 21.65 -32.88
N THR A 590 12.29 21.69 -31.70
CA THR A 590 11.20 22.62 -31.38
C THR A 590 11.43 23.47 -30.12
N ALA A 591 12.48 23.17 -29.35
CA ALA A 591 12.82 23.88 -28.12
C ALA A 591 14.33 23.82 -27.83
N ALA A 592 14.82 24.85 -27.14
CA ALA A 592 16.11 24.88 -26.47
C ALA A 592 15.89 25.05 -24.96
N VAL A 593 16.72 24.39 -24.16
CA VAL A 593 16.62 24.40 -22.70
C VAL A 593 17.99 24.67 -22.09
N GLY A 594 18.03 25.54 -21.08
CA GLY A 594 19.23 25.78 -20.27
C GLY A 594 18.90 25.80 -18.79
N ALA A 595 19.78 25.25 -17.96
CA ALA A 595 19.64 25.32 -16.51
C ALA A 595 19.82 26.75 -15.98
N ASP A 596 19.06 27.07 -14.93
CA ASP A 596 19.20 28.29 -14.13
C ASP A 596 18.99 27.90 -12.65
N GLY A 597 20.09 27.58 -11.97
CA GLY A 597 20.06 26.99 -10.64
C GLY A 597 19.28 25.66 -10.63
N GLY A 598 18.30 25.52 -9.72
CA GLY A 598 17.39 24.37 -9.66
C GLY A 598 16.22 24.43 -10.64
N SER A 599 16.21 25.40 -11.55
CA SER A 599 15.19 25.58 -12.59
C SER A 599 15.80 25.36 -13.98
N VAL A 600 14.93 25.28 -14.98
CA VAL A 600 15.31 25.32 -16.40
C VAL A 600 14.55 26.44 -17.11
N VAL A 601 15.24 27.15 -17.98
CA VAL A 601 14.67 28.12 -18.92
C VAL A 601 14.41 27.39 -20.24
N VAL A 602 13.17 27.43 -20.72
CA VAL A 602 12.74 26.79 -21.95
C VAL A 602 12.42 27.86 -22.98
N GLN A 603 13.04 27.76 -24.15
CA GLN A 603 12.78 28.59 -25.33
C GLN A 603 12.19 27.71 -26.42
N SER A 604 10.90 27.88 -26.71
CA SER A 604 10.21 27.16 -27.78
C SER A 604 10.05 28.05 -29.01
N SER A 605 10.18 27.48 -30.21
CA SER A 605 10.03 28.25 -31.45
C SER A 605 8.66 28.93 -31.54
N GLY A 606 8.65 30.28 -31.59
CA GLY A 606 7.42 31.07 -31.72
C GLY A 606 6.61 31.27 -30.43
N GLN A 607 7.19 31.02 -29.25
CA GLN A 607 6.59 31.30 -27.94
C GLN A 607 7.58 32.09 -27.07
N HIS A 608 7.06 32.81 -26.07
CA HIS A 608 7.92 33.45 -25.07
C HIS A 608 8.63 32.40 -24.21
N ALA A 609 9.87 32.69 -23.85
CA ALA A 609 10.64 31.86 -22.92
C ALA A 609 9.94 31.79 -21.56
N PHE A 610 9.98 30.63 -20.91
CA PHE A 610 9.45 30.45 -19.56
C PHE A 610 10.40 29.64 -18.70
N THR A 611 10.28 29.80 -17.39
CA THR A 611 11.10 29.10 -16.40
C THR A 611 10.28 28.03 -15.70
N LEU A 612 10.81 26.81 -15.64
CA LEU A 612 10.23 25.69 -14.91
C LEU A 612 11.12 25.34 -13.72
N ARG A 613 10.59 25.47 -12.51
CA ARG A 613 11.30 25.08 -11.28
C ARG A 613 11.19 23.57 -11.09
N LEU A 614 12.33 22.89 -11.07
CA LEU A 614 12.40 21.42 -11.00
C LEU A 614 12.87 20.94 -9.64
N PHE A 615 13.91 21.58 -9.10
CA PHE A 615 14.61 21.14 -7.90
C PHE A 615 14.94 22.32 -6.98
N THR A 616 15.35 22.00 -5.75
CA THR A 616 16.02 22.94 -4.85
C THR A 616 17.51 23.04 -5.16
N ASP A 617 18.12 21.94 -5.57
CA ASP A 617 19.55 21.86 -5.93
C ASP A 617 19.78 22.20 -7.42
N PRO A 618 21.00 22.63 -7.80
CA PRO A 618 21.32 22.95 -9.19
C PRO A 618 21.13 21.77 -10.16
N VAL A 619 20.56 22.07 -11.33
CA VAL A 619 20.47 21.13 -12.45
C VAL A 619 21.87 20.90 -13.02
N ALA A 620 22.30 19.64 -13.03
CA ALA A 620 23.60 19.21 -13.54
C ALA A 620 23.52 18.74 -15.00
N ALA A 621 22.43 18.07 -15.38
CA ALA A 621 22.26 17.52 -16.72
C ALA A 621 20.81 17.68 -17.20
N VAL A 622 20.62 17.96 -18.49
CA VAL A 622 19.30 18.06 -19.13
C VAL A 622 19.31 17.45 -20.54
N ALA A 623 18.20 16.83 -20.93
CA ALA A 623 17.99 16.32 -22.29
C ALA A 623 16.53 16.45 -22.72
N LEU A 624 16.31 16.83 -23.99
CA LEU A 624 15.00 16.85 -24.63
C LEU A 624 14.67 15.47 -25.23
N SER A 625 13.39 15.11 -25.19
CA SER A 625 12.88 13.93 -25.90
C SER A 625 13.06 14.12 -27.41
N PRO A 626 13.13 13.03 -28.21
CA PRO A 626 13.35 13.13 -29.65
C PRO A 626 12.33 14.00 -30.40
N ASP A 627 11.09 14.06 -29.92
CA ASP A 627 10.01 14.89 -30.46
C ASP A 627 9.97 16.33 -29.88
N GLY A 628 10.82 16.63 -28.88
CA GLY A 628 10.88 17.90 -28.16
C GLY A 628 9.68 18.19 -27.25
N SER A 629 8.78 17.21 -27.03
CA SER A 629 7.58 17.42 -26.22
C SER A 629 7.84 17.30 -24.71
N GLN A 630 8.95 16.69 -24.32
CA GLN A 630 9.34 16.47 -22.92
C GLN A 630 10.82 16.78 -22.71
N LEU A 631 11.18 17.01 -21.46
CA LEU A 631 12.57 17.06 -21.02
C LEU A 631 12.77 16.19 -19.77
N VAL A 632 13.99 15.66 -19.65
CA VAL A 632 14.49 15.05 -18.42
C VAL A 632 15.63 15.92 -17.91
N ALA A 633 15.63 16.22 -16.62
CA ALA A 633 16.70 16.96 -15.95
C ALA A 633 17.10 16.23 -14.68
N ALA A 634 18.34 16.40 -14.25
CA ALA A 634 18.84 15.79 -13.04
C ALA A 634 19.83 16.67 -12.28
N THR A 635 19.97 16.40 -10.98
CA THR A 635 20.90 17.08 -10.09
C THR A 635 22.08 16.18 -9.73
N SER A 636 23.17 16.79 -9.25
CA SER A 636 24.30 16.07 -8.68
C SER A 636 23.99 15.36 -7.35
N ARG A 637 22.77 15.51 -6.80
CA ARG A 637 22.28 14.80 -5.60
C ARG A 637 21.41 13.58 -5.91
N GLY A 638 21.37 13.19 -7.19
CA GLY A 638 20.65 12.00 -7.65
C GLY A 638 19.17 12.22 -7.92
N GLU A 639 18.69 13.45 -7.89
CA GLU A 639 17.29 13.77 -8.22
C GLU A 639 17.11 13.86 -9.72
N VAL A 640 15.99 13.38 -10.23
CA VAL A 640 15.63 13.38 -11.65
C VAL A 640 14.17 13.81 -11.79
N ALA A 641 13.91 14.71 -12.73
CA ALA A 641 12.57 15.19 -13.02
C ALA A 641 12.32 15.05 -14.52
N VAL A 642 11.14 14.55 -14.87
CA VAL A 642 10.62 14.54 -16.23
C VAL A 642 9.52 15.58 -16.30
N ALA A 643 9.67 16.55 -17.19
CA ALA A 643 8.66 17.57 -17.42
C ALA A 643 8.08 17.48 -18.83
N SER A 644 6.78 17.70 -18.93
CA SER A 644 6.13 17.89 -20.22
C SER A 644 6.11 19.37 -20.55
N LEU A 645 6.54 19.68 -21.78
CA LEU A 645 6.50 21.02 -22.35
C LEU A 645 5.19 21.30 -23.09
N ARG A 646 4.41 20.25 -23.40
CA ARG A 646 3.12 20.35 -24.09
C ARG A 646 2.04 19.69 -23.24
N MET A 647 1.18 20.53 -22.66
CA MET A 647 0.00 20.12 -21.89
C MET A 647 -1.27 20.62 -22.58
N THR A 648 -2.42 20.01 -22.32
CA THR A 648 -3.70 20.44 -22.89
C THR A 648 -4.13 21.85 -22.50
N ASP A 649 -3.67 22.34 -21.35
CA ASP A 649 -3.92 23.70 -20.87
C ASP A 649 -2.79 24.67 -21.22
N GLY A 650 -1.80 24.23 -22.02
CA GLY A 650 -0.66 25.04 -22.46
C GLY A 650 0.40 25.30 -21.39
N VAL A 651 0.25 24.78 -20.17
CA VAL A 651 1.17 25.05 -19.06
C VAL A 651 2.14 23.89 -18.86
N ALA A 652 3.44 24.10 -19.10
CA ALA A 652 4.46 23.09 -18.84
C ALA A 652 4.53 22.69 -17.35
N ARG A 653 4.72 21.40 -17.06
CA ARG A 653 4.72 20.86 -15.69
C ARG A 653 5.63 19.66 -15.55
N VAL A 654 6.13 19.43 -14.33
CA VAL A 654 6.75 18.16 -13.94
C VAL A 654 5.68 17.08 -13.93
N VAL A 655 5.92 16.00 -14.67
CA VAL A 655 5.01 14.84 -14.81
C VAL A 655 5.54 13.59 -14.12
N ALA A 656 6.84 13.56 -13.79
CA ALA A 656 7.42 12.56 -12.91
C ALA A 656 8.60 13.17 -12.14
N SER A 657 8.71 12.83 -10.86
CA SER A 657 9.89 13.09 -10.04
C SER A 657 10.40 11.75 -9.54
N TRP A 658 11.70 11.56 -9.61
CA TRP A 658 12.35 10.32 -9.26
C TRP A 658 13.71 10.61 -8.63
N ARG A 659 14.23 9.66 -7.87
CA ARG A 659 15.58 9.74 -7.32
C ARG A 659 16.30 8.45 -7.67
N ILE A 660 17.56 8.55 -8.10
CA ILE A 660 18.40 7.38 -8.29
C ILE A 660 18.41 6.58 -6.99
N PRO A 661 18.05 5.30 -7.03
CA PRO A 661 18.04 4.46 -5.84
C PRO A 661 19.45 4.38 -5.24
N GLY A 662 19.55 4.54 -3.92
CA GLY A 662 20.84 4.73 -3.22
C GLY A 662 21.41 6.15 -3.25
N GLY A 663 20.78 7.11 -3.95
CA GLY A 663 21.12 8.54 -3.90
C GLY A 663 22.41 8.94 -4.62
N GLN A 664 22.92 8.08 -5.51
CA GLN A 664 24.13 8.36 -6.29
C GLN A 664 23.95 9.60 -7.19
N PRO A 665 25.01 10.40 -7.42
CA PRO A 665 24.95 11.56 -8.30
C PRO A 665 24.57 11.12 -9.73
N VAL A 666 23.75 11.92 -10.42
CA VAL A 666 23.47 11.68 -11.84
C VAL A 666 24.57 12.34 -12.67
N VAL A 667 25.20 11.57 -13.55
CA VAL A 667 26.27 12.07 -14.43
C VAL A 667 25.76 12.40 -15.84
N ALA A 668 24.74 11.70 -16.30
CA ALA A 668 24.18 11.92 -17.62
C ALA A 668 22.68 11.57 -17.66
N VAL A 669 21.92 12.22 -18.55
CA VAL A 669 20.51 11.92 -18.83
C VAL A 669 20.23 11.87 -20.32
N GLY A 670 19.20 11.16 -20.74
CA GLY A 670 18.84 11.05 -22.16
C GLY A 670 17.54 10.32 -22.38
N TRP A 671 17.32 9.85 -23.62
CA TRP A 671 16.08 9.21 -24.03
C TRP A 671 16.34 8.04 -24.98
N SER A 672 15.69 6.89 -24.72
CA SER A 672 15.54 5.78 -25.67
C SER A 672 14.09 5.74 -26.13
N GLY A 673 13.84 6.21 -27.36
CA GLY A 673 12.47 6.48 -27.83
C GLY A 673 11.76 7.48 -26.92
N THR A 674 10.68 7.04 -26.26
CA THR A 674 9.90 7.81 -25.29
C THR A 674 10.26 7.53 -23.83
N SER A 675 11.30 6.71 -23.59
CA SER A 675 11.74 6.35 -22.24
C SER A 675 12.94 7.20 -21.82
N PRO A 676 12.85 8.00 -20.75
CA PRO A 676 13.99 8.75 -20.24
C PRO A 676 14.96 7.82 -19.52
N LEU A 677 16.23 8.15 -19.61
CA LEU A 677 17.35 7.42 -19.05
C LEU A 677 18.21 8.33 -18.18
N ALA A 678 18.82 7.76 -17.15
CA ALA A 678 19.81 8.43 -16.32
C ALA A 678 20.96 7.49 -16.00
N THR A 679 22.19 8.00 -16.02
CA THR A 679 23.37 7.26 -15.57
C THR A 679 23.84 7.82 -14.23
N SER A 680 24.06 6.94 -13.26
CA SER A 680 24.62 7.29 -11.96
C SER A 680 26.15 7.31 -11.96
N GLY A 681 26.75 7.95 -10.95
CA GLY A 681 28.21 8.05 -10.80
C GLY A 681 28.94 6.72 -10.66
N ASP A 682 28.25 5.64 -10.29
CA ASP A 682 28.76 4.25 -10.28
C ASP A 682 28.73 3.58 -11.67
N GLY A 683 28.33 4.32 -12.72
CA GLY A 683 28.29 3.86 -14.11
C GLY A 683 27.03 3.09 -14.49
N LEU A 684 26.06 2.97 -13.58
CA LEU A 684 24.83 2.21 -13.85
C LEU A 684 23.83 3.03 -14.65
N LEU A 685 23.20 2.38 -15.64
CA LEU A 685 22.15 2.98 -16.46
C LEU A 685 20.78 2.66 -15.87
N TRP A 686 19.92 3.66 -15.77
CA TRP A 686 18.58 3.52 -15.22
C TRP A 686 17.53 3.98 -16.19
N GLN A 687 16.41 3.25 -16.24
CA GLN A 687 15.19 3.75 -16.84
C GLN A 687 14.46 4.65 -15.83
N VAL A 688 14.38 5.93 -16.15
CA VAL A 688 13.68 6.91 -15.32
C VAL A 688 12.18 6.71 -15.52
N PRO A 689 11.38 6.64 -14.43
CA PRO A 689 9.93 6.60 -14.54
C PRO A 689 9.42 7.78 -15.35
N SER A 690 8.68 7.49 -16.42
CA SER A 690 8.02 8.49 -17.23
C SER A 690 6.52 8.30 -17.21
N CYS A 691 5.79 9.35 -17.56
CA CYS A 691 4.37 9.25 -17.81
C CYS A 691 3.98 9.65 -19.25
N PRO A 692 4.18 8.76 -20.23
CA PRO A 692 3.56 8.89 -21.54
C PRO A 692 2.05 9.04 -21.36
N GLY A 693 1.49 10.15 -21.83
CA GLY A 693 0.06 10.45 -21.72
C GLY A 693 -0.39 11.26 -20.49
N CYS A 694 0.45 11.52 -19.47
CA CYS A 694 0.06 12.40 -18.35
C CYS A 694 -0.17 13.87 -18.76
N THR A 695 -0.03 14.19 -20.04
CA THR A 695 -0.17 15.53 -20.58
C THR A 695 -1.61 15.97 -20.79
N THR A 696 -2.56 15.03 -20.67
CA THR A 696 -3.99 15.24 -20.84
C THR A 696 -4.76 14.61 -19.69
N ASP A 697 -5.96 15.13 -19.39
CA ASP A 697 -6.86 14.54 -18.39
C ASP A 697 -7.20 13.08 -18.75
N GLN A 698 -7.40 12.81 -20.04
CA GLN A 698 -7.69 11.47 -20.55
C GLN A 698 -6.53 10.50 -20.32
N GLY A 699 -5.29 10.93 -20.54
CA GLY A 699 -4.14 10.05 -20.34
C GLY A 699 -3.79 9.85 -18.86
N LEU A 700 -4.03 10.83 -17.99
CA LEU A 700 -3.99 10.64 -16.54
C LEU A 700 -5.02 9.59 -16.09
N VAL A 701 -6.25 9.69 -16.58
CA VAL A 701 -7.33 8.71 -16.31
C VAL A 701 -6.97 7.33 -16.85
N ALA A 702 -6.46 7.24 -18.08
CA ALA A 702 -6.08 5.98 -18.70
C ALA A 702 -4.95 5.29 -17.92
N ARG A 703 -3.96 6.06 -17.47
CA ARG A 703 -2.86 5.52 -16.68
C ARG A 703 -3.29 5.12 -15.28
N LEU A 704 -4.16 5.91 -14.65
CA LEU A 704 -4.80 5.51 -13.41
C LEU A 704 -5.53 4.18 -13.58
N LYS A 705 -6.38 4.05 -14.60
CA LYS A 705 -7.07 2.81 -14.92
C LYS A 705 -6.10 1.64 -15.11
N ALA A 706 -4.99 1.83 -15.82
CA ALA A 706 -3.99 0.78 -16.03
C ALA A 706 -3.24 0.36 -14.75
N ARG A 707 -3.18 1.24 -13.73
CA ARG A 707 -2.54 0.94 -12.45
C ARG A 707 -3.50 0.47 -11.37
N LEU A 708 -4.79 0.83 -11.48
CA LEU A 708 -5.85 0.32 -10.62
C LEU A 708 -6.08 -1.15 -10.98
N ASN A 709 -5.39 -2.01 -10.25
CA ASN A 709 -5.64 -3.44 -10.29
C ASN A 709 -6.54 -3.83 -9.13
N GLY A 710 -7.26 -4.92 -9.35
CA GLY A 710 -8.04 -5.54 -8.32
C GLY A 710 -9.45 -4.99 -8.19
N CYS A 711 -10.10 -5.45 -7.14
CA CYS A 711 -11.42 -5.03 -6.74
C CYS A 711 -11.36 -4.29 -5.40
N TRP A 712 -12.43 -3.57 -5.08
CA TRP A 712 -12.51 -2.74 -3.89
C TRP A 712 -13.65 -3.19 -2.98
N ILE A 713 -13.44 -3.18 -1.66
CA ILE A 713 -14.56 -3.43 -0.76
C ILE A 713 -15.55 -2.25 -0.83
N PRO A 714 -16.87 -2.48 -0.70
CA PRO A 714 -17.88 -1.43 -0.87
C PRO A 714 -17.62 -0.15 -0.07
N ARG A 715 -17.08 -0.28 1.14
CA ARG A 715 -16.70 0.84 2.00
C ARG A 715 -15.63 1.75 1.38
N GLN A 716 -14.66 1.21 0.64
CA GLN A 716 -13.61 2.01 -0.01
C GLN A 716 -14.14 2.84 -1.18
N LEU A 717 -15.18 2.33 -1.86
CA LEU A 717 -15.81 2.98 -3.01
C LEU A 717 -16.92 3.97 -2.65
N GLN A 718 -17.30 4.04 -1.37
CA GLN A 718 -18.50 4.76 -0.93
C GLN A 718 -18.50 6.24 -1.35
N ASN A 719 -17.33 6.89 -1.28
CA ASN A 719 -17.17 8.31 -1.59
C ASN A 719 -16.74 8.58 -3.04
N VAL A 720 -16.74 7.55 -3.90
CA VAL A 720 -16.40 7.69 -5.32
C VAL A 720 -17.69 7.62 -6.13
N ASP A 721 -18.01 8.70 -6.84
CA ASP A 721 -19.22 8.75 -7.65
C ASP A 721 -19.23 7.66 -8.75
N ALA A 722 -20.43 7.24 -9.15
CA ALA A 722 -20.59 6.12 -10.08
C ALA A 722 -20.03 6.39 -11.49
N ALA A 723 -19.93 7.66 -11.93
CA ALA A 723 -19.32 7.93 -13.23
C ALA A 723 -17.81 7.79 -13.16
N THR A 724 -17.17 8.37 -12.14
CA THR A 724 -15.73 8.21 -11.90
C THR A 724 -15.36 6.74 -11.80
N ARG A 725 -16.11 5.95 -11.03
CA ARG A 725 -15.92 4.49 -10.94
C ARG A 725 -15.95 3.80 -12.31
N ARG A 726 -16.95 4.11 -13.14
CA ARG A 726 -17.05 3.54 -14.50
C ARG A 726 -15.91 4.00 -15.42
N THR A 727 -15.50 5.27 -15.32
CA THR A 727 -14.43 5.83 -16.13
C THR A 727 -13.07 5.20 -15.83
N VAL A 728 -12.76 4.93 -14.56
CA VAL A 728 -11.48 4.35 -14.12
C VAL A 728 -11.53 2.83 -13.88
N ASP A 729 -12.68 2.19 -14.15
CA ASP A 729 -12.93 0.75 -13.97
C ASP A 729 -12.85 0.24 -12.51
N ALA A 730 -13.04 1.13 -11.53
CA ALA A 730 -13.06 0.76 -10.13
C ALA A 730 -14.40 0.11 -9.75
N HIS A 731 -14.36 -1.19 -9.44
CA HIS A 731 -15.55 -1.99 -9.14
C HIS A 731 -15.44 -2.70 -7.79
N ALA A 732 -16.61 -3.05 -7.24
CA ALA A 732 -16.68 -3.73 -5.96
C ALA A 732 -16.27 -5.19 -6.07
N CYS A 733 -15.60 -5.71 -5.06
CA CYS A 733 -15.25 -7.13 -4.97
C CYS A 733 -16.48 -8.02 -4.98
N ARG A 734 -16.38 -9.11 -5.75
CA ARG A 734 -17.41 -10.15 -5.83
C ARG A 734 -17.20 -11.20 -4.74
N PRO A 735 -18.28 -11.84 -4.24
CA PRO A 735 -18.14 -13.01 -3.39
C PRO A 735 -17.32 -14.10 -4.10
N LEU A 736 -16.62 -14.89 -3.30
CA LEU A 736 -15.90 -16.07 -3.78
C LEU A 736 -16.85 -17.04 -4.50
N PRO A 737 -16.51 -17.55 -5.70
CA PRO A 737 -17.35 -18.54 -6.37
C PRO A 737 -17.40 -19.84 -5.56
N ARG A 738 -18.53 -20.55 -5.57
CA ARG A 738 -18.62 -21.83 -4.85
C ARG A 738 -17.65 -22.86 -5.45
N PRO A 739 -16.92 -23.64 -4.63
CA PRO A 739 -16.05 -24.69 -5.13
C PRO A 739 -16.85 -25.76 -5.88
N THR A 740 -16.47 -26.05 -7.12
CA THR A 740 -17.04 -27.15 -7.90
C THR A 740 -16.36 -28.47 -7.56
N THR A 741 -17.05 -29.59 -7.76
CA THR A 741 -16.44 -30.92 -7.71
C THR A 741 -15.47 -31.09 -8.88
N PRO A 742 -14.27 -31.66 -8.66
CA PRO A 742 -13.32 -31.89 -9.73
C PRO A 742 -13.77 -32.99 -10.69
N VAL A 743 -13.32 -32.89 -11.93
CA VAL A 743 -13.34 -34.01 -12.88
C VAL A 743 -12.08 -34.83 -12.58
N GLU A 744 -12.24 -36.04 -12.05
CA GLU A 744 -11.12 -36.96 -11.84
C GLU A 744 -10.64 -37.48 -13.19
N GLY A 745 -9.33 -37.43 -13.43
CA GLY A 745 -8.71 -37.76 -14.72
C GLY A 745 -7.53 -38.72 -14.63
#